data_AF-A0A063BTQ1-F1
#
_entry.id   AF-A0A063BTQ1-F1
#
_cell.length_a   1.000
_cell.length_b   1.000
_cell.length_c   1.000
_cell.angle_alpha   90.00
_cell.angle_beta   90.00
_cell.angle_gamma   90.00
#
_symmetry.space_group_name_H-M   'P 1'
#
loop_
_entity.id
_entity.type
_entity.pdbx_description
1 polymer ?
#
loop_
_entity_poly.entity_id
_entity_poly.type
_entity_poly.pdbx_seq_one_letter_code
_entity_poly.pdbx_strand_id
1 'polypeptide(L)'
;MADYDEDYDYENYGEDDEGITPEDCWTVISSFFETKGLVSQQTDSFDEFTQTTIQDLVNEYSTITLDQPNPPSAPGVKIALRRYEIKFGTVMVSRPTISETDGTVTSLLPYECRDRNLTYASPLYINITKKVSAAIEKEVPLHEMDDAQQAEYARTGENPTKLVWEQEESLDDDEAGKSQDWKNMVFVGKLPIMVKSKICHLSRETEESLFTVNECPYDQGGYFVINGSEKVLIAQERSAANIVQVFKKAQPSPYTYTAEIRSALEKGSRLISSLTLKLYGKGDSARGGFGQTIHTTLPFVKSDLPIAIVFRALGVVSDEDILNHICYDRKDSQMLEMLRPCIEEAFCVQDREVALDFIGKRGNRDQAGLGREKRVRVAKDILQKETLPHISQTEGSETRKAFFLGYMVHKLLQCALGRREPDDRDHFGKKRLDLAGPLLAKLFRGIVRRMNNELSNYLRRCVEGNRHFNLAVGIKPGTLSNGLKYSLATGNWGDQKKAMSSTAGVSQVLNRYTFASTLSHLRRTNTPIGRDGKLAKPRQLHNTHWGLVCPAETPEGQACGLVKNLSLMCYVSVGSPSEPLIEFMINRGMEVVEEYEPLRYPHATKIFVNGVWVGVHQDPKHLVGQVLDTRRKSYLQYEVSLIREIRDQEFKIFSDAGRVMRPVFTVQQEDDPETGLEKGHLVLSKELVNKLAKEQAEPPEDPSEKLGWEGLIRAGAVEYLDAEEEETSMICMTPEDLELYRLQKAGVALDDDMGDDLNRRLKTKTNPTTHMYTHCEIHPSMILGICASIIPFPDHNQVSQRAPALGEKQ
;
A
#
# COMPACT_ATOMS: atom_id res chain seq x y z
N MET A 1 70.58 4.03 41.12
CA MET A 1 70.98 3.02 40.12
C MET A 1 70.01 1.87 40.28
N ALA A 2 68.92 1.77 39.55
CA ALA A 2 68.34 2.62 38.52
C ALA A 2 66.82 2.46 38.60
N ASP A 3 66.10 3.54 38.34
CA ASP A 3 64.65 3.60 38.17
C ASP A 3 64.20 2.70 37.02
N TYR A 4 63.13 1.95 37.24
CA TYR A 4 62.28 1.35 36.22
C TYR A 4 60.83 1.45 36.72
N ASP A 5 60.37 2.70 36.84
CA ASP A 5 58.95 3.01 36.67
C ASP A 5 58.76 3.13 35.15
N GLU A 6 58.23 2.07 34.52
CA GLU A 6 57.66 2.18 33.18
C GLU A 6 56.34 2.93 33.32
N ASP A 7 56.40 4.25 33.14
CA ASP A 7 55.29 5.05 32.67
C ASP A 7 54.74 4.38 31.40
N TYR A 8 53.68 3.59 31.54
CA TYR A 8 52.73 3.42 30.45
C TYR A 8 52.00 4.76 30.34
N ASP A 9 52.63 5.68 29.60
CA ASP A 9 51.93 6.79 28.97
C ASP A 9 50.71 6.19 28.25
N TYR A 10 49.55 6.28 28.91
CA TYR A 10 48.30 6.42 28.20
C TYR A 10 48.44 7.74 27.43
N GLU A 11 49.11 7.67 26.27
CA GLU A 11 49.00 8.70 25.27
C GLU A 11 47.50 8.89 25.05
N ASN A 12 47.06 10.04 25.51
CA ASN A 12 45.79 10.66 25.24
C ASN A 12 45.66 10.75 23.71
N TYR A 13 45.21 9.66 23.08
CA TYR A 13 44.72 9.68 21.71
C TYR A 13 43.62 10.74 21.70
N GLY A 14 43.92 11.84 21.02
CA GLY A 14 43.23 13.10 21.17
C GLY A 14 41.72 12.98 21.01
N GLU A 15 41.01 13.85 21.72
CA GLU A 15 39.59 14.17 21.54
C GLU A 15 39.24 14.73 20.14
N ASP A 16 40.14 14.59 19.15
CA ASP A 16 40.10 15.21 17.82
C ASP A 16 40.03 14.18 16.68
N ASP A 17 39.51 12.97 16.92
CA ASP A 17 39.11 12.09 15.81
C ASP A 17 37.69 12.48 15.35
N GLU A 18 37.62 13.38 14.36
CA GLU A 18 36.36 13.86 13.77
C GLU A 18 35.57 12.76 13.03
N GLY A 19 36.16 11.58 12.84
CA GLY A 19 35.56 10.44 12.14
C GLY A 19 34.47 9.71 12.94
N ILE A 20 33.49 9.14 12.21
CA ILE A 20 32.49 8.23 12.78
C ILE A 20 33.09 6.83 12.87
N THR A 21 33.13 6.28 14.08
CA THR A 21 33.64 4.92 14.35
C THR A 21 32.53 3.87 14.28
N PRO A 22 32.86 2.57 14.15
CA PRO A 22 31.87 1.50 14.24
C PRO A 22 31.09 1.44 15.57
N GLU A 23 31.71 1.86 16.68
CA GLU A 23 31.04 1.92 18.00
C GLU A 23 29.98 3.02 18.05
N ASP A 24 30.25 4.17 17.40
CA ASP A 24 29.26 5.24 17.24
C ASP A 24 28.02 4.77 16.48
N CYS A 25 28.20 3.91 15.47
CA CYS A 25 27.09 3.30 14.75
C CYS A 25 26.21 2.45 15.70
N TRP A 26 26.79 1.77 16.68
CA TRP A 26 26.02 0.99 17.66
C TRP A 26 25.18 1.86 18.60
N THR A 27 25.67 3.05 18.98
CA THR A 27 24.89 4.04 19.74
C THR A 27 23.68 4.53 18.94
N VAL A 28 23.84 4.69 17.61
CA VAL A 28 22.72 5.05 16.73
C VAL A 28 21.73 3.89 16.59
N ILE A 29 22.22 2.66 16.43
CA ILE A 29 21.39 1.45 16.34
C ILE A 29 20.60 1.21 17.64
N SER A 30 21.19 1.44 18.81
CA SER A 30 20.48 1.29 20.10
C SER A 30 19.30 2.25 20.18
N SER A 31 19.48 3.51 19.74
CA SER A 31 18.41 4.51 19.67
C SER A 31 17.26 4.08 18.76
N PHE A 32 17.57 3.43 17.62
CA PHE A 32 16.56 2.86 16.73
C PHE A 32 15.70 1.81 17.45
N PHE A 33 16.32 0.82 18.10
CA PHE A 33 15.59 -0.26 18.76
C PHE A 33 14.86 0.18 20.03
N GLU A 34 15.35 1.21 20.73
CA GLU A 34 14.64 1.82 21.86
C GLU A 34 13.32 2.46 21.40
N THR A 35 13.35 3.18 20.27
CA THR A 35 12.18 3.91 19.76
C THR A 35 11.21 2.98 19.02
N LYS A 36 11.71 2.11 18.15
CA LYS A 36 10.89 1.28 17.25
C LYS A 36 10.64 -0.13 17.78
N GLY A 37 11.47 -0.66 18.70
CA GLY A 37 11.40 -2.07 19.09
C GLY A 37 11.62 -3.05 17.92
N LEU A 38 11.29 -4.34 18.14
CA LEU A 38 11.56 -5.42 17.17
C LEU A 38 10.33 -5.87 16.35
N VAL A 39 9.13 -5.46 16.76
CA VAL A 39 7.85 -5.95 16.21
C VAL A 39 6.93 -4.79 15.79
N SER A 40 7.42 -3.55 15.80
CA SER A 40 6.62 -2.35 15.49
C SER A 40 5.86 -2.44 14.17
N GLN A 41 6.41 -3.10 13.14
CA GLN A 41 5.72 -3.23 11.86
C GLN A 41 4.31 -3.83 11.98
N GLN A 42 4.10 -4.79 12.89
CA GLN A 42 2.78 -5.41 13.08
C GLN A 42 1.84 -4.48 13.85
N THR A 43 2.34 -3.81 14.89
CA THR A 43 1.55 -2.90 15.72
C THR A 43 1.21 -1.61 14.98
N ASP A 44 2.17 -1.01 14.28
CA ASP A 44 2.00 0.21 13.48
C ASP A 44 0.96 -0.02 12.38
N SER A 45 1.05 -1.16 11.68
CA SER A 45 0.07 -1.54 10.66
C SER A 45 -1.33 -1.75 11.23
N PHE A 46 -1.45 -2.33 12.43
CA PHE A 46 -2.74 -2.50 13.09
C PHE A 46 -3.31 -1.18 13.62
N ASP A 47 -2.47 -0.32 14.18
CA ASP A 47 -2.86 1.00 14.67
C ASP A 47 -3.42 1.85 13.53
N GLU A 48 -2.74 1.90 12.37
CA GLU A 48 -3.23 2.63 11.20
C GLU A 48 -4.56 2.07 10.67
N PHE A 49 -4.72 0.74 10.72
CA PHE A 49 -5.99 0.11 10.39
C PHE A 49 -7.12 0.62 11.31
N THR A 50 -6.88 0.70 12.62
CA THR A 50 -7.89 1.12 13.59
C THR A 50 -8.19 2.62 13.58
N GLN A 51 -7.22 3.45 13.24
CA GLN A 51 -7.34 4.92 13.27
C GLN A 51 -7.97 5.48 12.00
N THR A 52 -7.48 5.05 10.83
CA THR A 52 -7.87 5.63 9.54
C THR A 52 -8.70 4.65 8.73
N THR A 53 -8.16 3.44 8.50
CA THR A 53 -8.71 2.51 7.49
C THR A 53 -10.13 2.04 7.81
N ILE A 54 -10.45 1.77 9.09
CA ILE A 54 -11.80 1.36 9.48
C ILE A 54 -12.84 2.42 9.10
N GLN A 55 -12.53 3.70 9.30
CA GLN A 55 -13.43 4.80 8.97
C GLN A 55 -13.64 4.89 7.46
N ASP A 56 -12.58 4.79 6.67
CA ASP A 56 -12.65 4.80 5.20
C ASP A 56 -13.49 3.63 4.66
N LEU A 57 -13.36 2.45 5.24
CA LEU A 57 -14.13 1.27 4.84
C LEU A 57 -15.63 1.40 5.14
N VAL A 58 -15.99 2.07 6.24
CA VAL A 58 -17.40 2.36 6.57
C VAL A 58 -17.95 3.46 5.67
N ASN A 59 -17.13 4.49 5.37
CA ASN A 59 -17.51 5.58 4.47
C ASN A 59 -17.85 5.09 3.06
N GLU A 60 -17.19 4.04 2.58
CA GLU A 60 -17.46 3.48 1.25
C GLU A 60 -18.87 2.87 1.13
N TYR A 61 -19.42 2.33 2.22
CA TYR A 61 -20.77 1.76 2.28
C TYR A 61 -21.72 2.67 3.07
N SER A 62 -21.44 3.98 3.10
CA SER A 62 -22.06 4.94 4.02
C SER A 62 -23.55 5.13 3.84
N THR A 63 -24.11 4.96 2.65
CA THR A 63 -25.52 5.25 2.37
C THR A 63 -26.31 4.03 1.92
N ILE A 64 -27.45 3.81 2.56
CA ILE A 64 -28.47 2.86 2.12
C ILE A 64 -29.75 3.63 1.86
N THR A 65 -30.25 3.57 0.62
CA THR A 65 -31.52 4.19 0.23
C THR A 65 -32.52 3.12 -0.21
N LEU A 66 -33.74 3.19 0.31
CA LEU A 66 -34.86 2.35 -0.12
C LEU A 66 -36.10 3.20 -0.36
N ASP A 67 -36.66 3.06 -1.56
CA ASP A 67 -37.89 3.74 -1.95
C ASP A 67 -39.07 2.76 -1.87
N GLN A 68 -40.10 3.15 -1.12
CA GLN A 68 -41.40 2.48 -1.06
C GLN A 68 -42.38 3.21 -1.99
N PRO A 69 -42.78 2.61 -3.12
CA PRO A 69 -43.83 3.17 -3.97
C PRO A 69 -45.21 2.95 -3.33
N ASN A 70 -46.09 3.95 -3.42
CA ASN A 70 -47.47 3.91 -2.93
C ASN A 70 -47.62 3.42 -1.47
N PRO A 71 -46.98 4.08 -0.48
CA PRO A 71 -47.11 3.72 0.92
C PRO A 71 -48.56 3.92 1.44
N PRO A 72 -48.98 3.19 2.50
CA PRO A 72 -50.29 3.39 3.11
C PRO A 72 -50.40 4.81 3.67
N SER A 73 -51.46 5.54 3.32
CA SER A 73 -51.65 6.93 3.71
C SER A 73 -52.89 7.13 4.58
N ALA A 74 -52.84 8.17 5.43
CA ALA A 74 -54.00 8.61 6.20
C ALA A 74 -55.06 9.24 5.27
N PRO A 75 -56.36 9.17 5.61
CA PRO A 75 -57.41 9.75 4.78
C PRO A 75 -57.17 11.26 4.57
N GLY A 76 -57.02 11.69 3.32
CA GLY A 76 -56.81 13.09 2.93
C GLY A 76 -55.39 13.47 2.51
N VAL A 77 -54.38 12.59 2.68
CA VAL A 77 -53.00 12.83 2.24
C VAL A 77 -52.60 11.72 1.26
N LYS A 78 -52.28 12.06 0.01
CA LYS A 78 -51.81 11.09 -0.98
C LYS A 78 -50.28 11.11 -1.02
N ILE A 79 -49.67 10.06 -0.46
CA ILE A 79 -48.21 9.90 -0.46
C ILE A 79 -47.84 9.08 -1.69
N ALA A 80 -47.08 9.65 -2.62
CA ALA A 80 -46.65 8.95 -3.84
C ALA A 80 -45.48 8.00 -3.57
N LEU A 81 -44.53 8.44 -2.73
CA LEU A 81 -43.31 7.69 -2.46
C LEU A 81 -42.80 7.98 -1.05
N ARG A 82 -42.39 6.95 -0.30
CA ARG A 82 -41.68 7.13 0.98
C ARG A 82 -40.25 6.60 0.82
N ARG A 83 -39.27 7.47 1.04
CA ARG A 83 -37.84 7.16 0.97
C ARG A 83 -37.26 7.00 2.37
N TYR A 84 -36.64 5.85 2.58
CA TYR A 84 -35.85 5.55 3.76
C TYR A 84 -34.38 5.72 3.41
N GLU A 85 -33.69 6.58 4.13
CA GLU A 85 -32.25 6.81 4.00
C GLU A 85 -31.56 6.50 5.33
N ILE A 86 -30.59 5.58 5.28
CA ILE A 86 -29.74 5.25 6.42
C ILE A 86 -28.33 5.68 6.06
N LYS A 87 -27.71 6.49 6.93
CA LYS A 87 -26.35 6.96 6.76
C LYS A 87 -25.47 6.51 7.92
N PHE A 88 -24.42 5.75 7.62
CA PHE A 88 -23.33 5.45 8.54
C PHE A 88 -22.39 6.66 8.64
N GLY A 89 -22.04 7.03 9.86
CA GLY A 89 -21.17 8.14 10.19
C GLY A 89 -19.86 7.67 10.83
N THR A 90 -19.45 8.34 11.89
CA THR A 90 -18.19 8.10 12.59
C THR A 90 -18.16 6.76 13.32
N VAL A 91 -17.03 6.07 13.25
CA VAL A 91 -16.75 4.82 13.96
C VAL A 91 -15.98 5.12 15.23
N MET A 92 -16.36 4.48 16.33
CA MET A 92 -15.66 4.56 17.61
C MET A 92 -15.30 3.17 18.10
N VAL A 93 -14.02 2.93 18.32
CA VAL A 93 -13.49 1.73 18.96
C VAL A 93 -13.19 2.09 20.41
N SER A 94 -13.83 1.44 21.39
CA SER A 94 -13.51 1.70 22.79
C SER A 94 -12.23 0.94 23.20
N ARG A 95 -11.88 0.96 24.48
CA ARG A 95 -10.90 0.00 25.02
C ARG A 95 -11.54 -1.39 25.24
N PRO A 96 -10.74 -2.47 25.30
CA PRO A 96 -11.23 -3.83 25.53
C PRO A 96 -12.04 -3.99 26.82
N THR A 97 -13.30 -4.40 26.71
CA THR A 97 -14.18 -4.62 27.87
C THR A 97 -14.99 -5.90 27.71
N ILE A 98 -15.38 -6.46 28.85
CA ILE A 98 -16.31 -7.58 28.91
C ILE A 98 -17.53 -7.20 29.75
N SER A 99 -18.69 -7.66 29.31
CA SER A 99 -19.92 -7.59 30.08
C SER A 99 -20.09 -8.96 30.75
N GLU A 100 -20.00 -9.00 32.07
CA GLU A 100 -20.15 -10.22 32.86
C GLU A 100 -21.64 -10.62 32.94
N THR A 101 -21.92 -11.83 33.46
CA THR A 101 -23.28 -12.38 33.52
C THR A 101 -24.23 -11.59 34.42
N ASP A 102 -23.68 -10.82 35.36
CA ASP A 102 -24.39 -9.91 36.26
C ASP A 102 -24.70 -8.55 35.61
N GLY A 103 -24.26 -8.34 34.36
CA GLY A 103 -24.44 -7.09 33.62
C GLY A 103 -23.40 -6.02 33.93
N THR A 104 -22.42 -6.30 34.80
CA THR A 104 -21.32 -5.38 35.06
C THR A 104 -20.36 -5.35 33.88
N VAL A 105 -19.88 -4.15 33.54
CA VAL A 105 -18.88 -3.96 32.48
C VAL A 105 -17.53 -3.74 33.13
N THR A 106 -16.61 -4.68 32.92
CA THR A 106 -15.25 -4.63 33.47
C THR A 106 -14.23 -4.47 32.34
N SER A 107 -13.11 -3.83 32.66
CA SER A 107 -11.95 -3.75 31.77
C SER A 107 -11.38 -5.15 31.56
N LEU A 108 -11.11 -5.49 30.32
CA LEU A 108 -10.56 -6.79 29.96
C LEU A 108 -9.05 -6.68 29.81
N LEU A 109 -8.31 -7.56 30.48
CA LEU A 109 -6.85 -7.66 30.39
C LEU A 109 -6.42 -8.89 29.57
N PRO A 110 -5.27 -8.86 28.89
CA PRO A 110 -4.85 -9.98 28.03
C PRO A 110 -4.59 -11.28 28.81
N TYR A 111 -3.92 -11.25 29.97
CA TYR A 111 -3.71 -12.46 30.78
C TYR A 111 -5.02 -13.14 31.19
N GLU A 112 -6.03 -12.37 31.61
CA GLU A 112 -7.35 -12.91 31.99
C GLU A 112 -8.02 -13.60 30.81
N CYS A 113 -7.80 -13.09 29.59
CA CYS A 113 -8.33 -13.72 28.39
C CYS A 113 -7.69 -15.08 28.11
N ARG A 114 -6.39 -15.23 28.41
CA ARG A 114 -5.65 -16.48 28.26
C ARG A 114 -6.20 -17.53 29.23
N ASP A 115 -6.32 -17.18 30.50
CA ASP A 115 -6.76 -18.11 31.55
C ASP A 115 -8.24 -18.50 31.44
N ARG A 116 -9.11 -17.54 31.13
CA ARG A 116 -10.57 -17.75 31.04
C ARG A 116 -11.02 -18.26 29.66
N ASN A 117 -10.09 -18.54 28.74
CA ASN A 117 -10.40 -18.88 27.35
C ASN A 117 -11.29 -17.85 26.63
N LEU A 118 -11.11 -16.56 26.94
CA LEU A 118 -11.85 -15.47 26.32
C LEU A 118 -11.13 -14.94 25.07
N THR A 119 -11.80 -14.04 24.36
CA THR A 119 -11.21 -13.32 23.22
C THR A 119 -10.96 -11.88 23.64
N TYR A 120 -9.73 -11.41 23.50
CA TYR A 120 -9.36 -10.03 23.81
C TYR A 120 -9.88 -9.11 22.69
N ALA A 121 -11.03 -8.48 22.93
CA ALA A 121 -11.73 -7.69 21.93
C ALA A 121 -12.39 -6.46 22.56
N SER A 122 -12.51 -5.40 21.76
CA SER A 122 -13.15 -4.15 22.13
C SER A 122 -14.51 -3.98 21.44
N PRO A 123 -15.53 -3.42 22.12
CA PRO A 123 -16.77 -3.07 21.44
C PRO A 123 -16.58 -1.91 20.44
N LEU A 124 -17.18 -2.10 19.26
CA LEU A 124 -17.20 -1.17 18.14
C LEU A 124 -18.58 -0.52 18.04
N TYR A 125 -18.59 0.81 17.99
CA TYR A 125 -19.77 1.63 17.83
C TYR A 125 -19.71 2.39 16.51
N ILE A 126 -20.85 2.54 15.84
CA ILE A 126 -20.96 3.37 14.64
C ILE A 126 -22.12 4.33 14.85
N ASN A 127 -21.89 5.61 14.57
CA ASN A 127 -22.95 6.60 14.52
C ASN A 127 -23.82 6.33 13.29
N ILE A 128 -25.10 6.05 13.48
CA ILE A 128 -26.01 5.75 12.37
C ILE A 128 -27.22 6.66 12.45
N THR A 129 -27.45 7.40 11.36
CA THR A 129 -28.58 8.31 11.23
C THR A 129 -29.61 7.71 10.28
N LYS A 130 -30.88 7.81 10.66
CA LYS A 130 -32.03 7.38 9.87
C LYS A 130 -32.83 8.62 9.48
N LYS A 131 -33.13 8.77 8.20
CA LYS A 131 -34.04 9.81 7.69
C LYS A 131 -35.17 9.13 6.93
N VAL A 132 -36.40 9.51 7.24
CA VAL A 132 -37.59 9.07 6.51
C VAL A 132 -38.20 10.30 5.87
N SER A 133 -38.36 10.25 4.55
CA SER A 133 -38.92 11.36 3.78
C SER A 133 -40.08 10.85 2.94
N ALA A 134 -41.21 11.54 3.00
CA ALA A 134 -42.41 11.23 2.25
C ALA A 134 -42.60 12.28 1.15
N ALA A 135 -42.72 11.82 -0.09
CA ALA A 135 -43.14 12.64 -1.22
C ALA A 135 -44.67 12.69 -1.23
N ILE A 136 -45.22 13.82 -0.79
CA ILE A 136 -46.65 14.08 -0.71
C ILE A 136 -47.08 14.82 -1.97
N GLU A 137 -48.14 14.34 -2.62
CA GLU A 137 -48.80 15.08 -3.70
C GLU A 137 -49.62 16.21 -3.06
N LYS A 138 -49.15 17.45 -3.20
CA LYS A 138 -49.91 18.65 -2.82
C LYS A 138 -50.44 19.34 -4.06
N GLU A 139 -51.68 19.82 -4.00
CA GLU A 139 -52.27 20.62 -5.07
C GLU A 139 -51.51 21.95 -5.21
N VAL A 140 -51.22 22.35 -6.45
CA VAL A 140 -50.58 23.64 -6.73
C VAL A 140 -51.61 24.75 -6.51
N PRO A 141 -51.35 25.74 -5.63
CA PRO A 141 -52.26 26.87 -5.43
C PRO A 141 -52.46 27.66 -6.73
N LEU A 142 -53.68 28.12 -6.98
CA LEU A 142 -54.09 28.81 -8.23
C LEU A 142 -53.17 29.96 -8.68
N HIS A 143 -52.45 30.63 -7.77
CA HIS A 143 -51.55 31.74 -8.09
C HIS A 143 -50.15 31.33 -8.58
N GLU A 144 -49.79 30.05 -8.43
CA GLU A 144 -48.45 29.49 -8.74
C GLU A 144 -48.47 28.58 -9.99
N MET A 145 -49.62 28.46 -10.65
CA MET A 145 -49.80 27.62 -11.83
C MET A 145 -49.15 28.25 -13.07
N ASP A 146 -48.43 27.45 -13.85
CA ASP A 146 -47.92 27.89 -15.15
C ASP A 146 -49.02 27.90 -16.24
N ASP A 147 -48.78 28.61 -17.35
CA ASP A 147 -49.77 28.79 -18.42
C ASP A 147 -50.25 27.45 -19.03
N ALA A 148 -49.41 26.41 -18.98
CA ALA A 148 -49.73 25.06 -19.45
C ALA A 148 -50.64 24.30 -18.46
N GLN A 149 -50.36 24.41 -17.16
CA GLN A 149 -51.15 23.84 -16.06
C GLN A 149 -52.52 24.51 -15.95
N GLN A 150 -52.62 25.81 -16.20
CA GLN A 150 -53.90 26.53 -16.24
C GLN A 150 -54.78 26.07 -17.41
N ALA A 151 -54.17 25.81 -18.59
CA ALA A 151 -54.89 25.29 -19.75
C ALA A 151 -55.38 23.85 -19.54
N GLU A 152 -54.61 23.02 -18.84
CA GLU A 152 -54.99 21.65 -18.50
C GLU A 152 -56.10 21.62 -17.44
N TYR A 153 -55.99 22.45 -16.39
CA TYR A 153 -57.03 22.64 -15.38
C TYR A 153 -58.37 23.09 -15.98
N ALA A 154 -58.35 24.04 -16.91
CA ALA A 154 -59.54 24.51 -17.62
C ALA A 154 -60.22 23.42 -18.48
N ARG A 155 -59.48 22.36 -18.86
CA ARG A 155 -59.97 21.25 -19.69
C ARG A 155 -60.47 20.07 -18.86
N THR A 156 -59.81 19.73 -17.75
CA THR A 156 -60.09 18.52 -16.97
C THR A 156 -60.79 18.78 -15.64
N GLY A 157 -60.71 20.00 -15.10
CA GLY A 157 -61.29 20.37 -13.80
C GLY A 157 -60.54 19.80 -12.58
N GLU A 158 -59.40 19.13 -12.78
CA GLU A 158 -58.57 18.55 -11.71
C GLU A 158 -57.36 19.45 -11.42
N ASN A 159 -57.14 19.79 -10.13
CA ASN A 159 -56.00 20.61 -9.72
C ASN A 159 -54.67 19.86 -10.00
N PRO A 160 -53.70 20.47 -10.70
CA PRO A 160 -52.39 19.85 -10.90
C PRO A 160 -51.67 19.72 -9.55
N THR A 161 -51.04 18.56 -9.34
CA THR A 161 -50.32 18.25 -8.10
C THR A 161 -48.81 18.37 -8.30
N LYS A 162 -48.12 18.86 -7.27
CA LYS A 162 -46.66 18.90 -7.18
C LYS A 162 -46.20 17.99 -6.05
N LEU A 163 -45.11 17.25 -6.29
CA LEU A 163 -44.47 16.43 -5.27
C LEU A 163 -43.64 17.33 -4.34
N VAL A 164 -44.03 17.38 -3.07
CA VAL A 164 -43.26 18.04 -2.02
C VAL A 164 -42.68 16.96 -1.11
N TRP A 165 -41.37 17.00 -0.92
CA TRP A 165 -40.69 16.11 0.02
C TRP A 165 -40.78 16.71 1.43
N GLU A 166 -41.50 16.02 2.31
CA GLU A 166 -41.54 16.35 3.73
C GLU A 166 -40.79 15.26 4.51
N GLN A 167 -39.96 15.67 5.47
CA GLN A 167 -39.36 14.72 6.41
C GLN A 167 -40.42 14.33 7.43
N GLU A 168 -40.65 13.03 7.60
CA GLU A 168 -41.48 12.55 8.70
C GLU A 168 -40.65 12.68 9.98
N GLU A 169 -41.11 13.49 10.93
CA GLU A 169 -40.52 13.54 12.27
C GLU A 169 -40.61 12.15 12.91
N SER A 170 -39.45 11.57 13.22
CA SER A 170 -39.40 10.33 13.98
C SER A 170 -39.79 10.60 15.43
N LEU A 171 -40.77 9.86 15.95
CA LEU A 171 -41.20 9.84 17.37
C LEU A 171 -40.09 9.49 18.40
N ASP A 172 -38.85 9.30 17.96
CA ASP A 172 -37.69 8.98 18.79
C ASP A 172 -36.97 10.24 19.34
N ASP A 173 -37.45 11.46 19.00
CA ASP A 173 -36.79 12.74 19.37
C ASP A 173 -37.15 13.29 20.77
N ASP A 174 -38.00 12.62 21.57
CA ASP A 174 -38.54 13.15 22.84
C ASP A 174 -37.69 12.90 24.12
N GLU A 175 -36.47 12.36 24.06
CA GLU A 175 -35.57 12.30 25.24
C GLU A 175 -34.57 13.46 25.27
N ALA A 176 -35.03 14.65 25.65
CA ALA A 176 -34.18 15.82 25.91
C ALA A 176 -33.32 15.61 27.18
N GLY A 177 -31.98 15.55 27.05
CA GLY A 177 -31.12 15.61 28.23
C GLY A 177 -29.68 15.09 28.13
N LYS A 178 -29.29 14.46 27.03
CA LYS A 178 -27.91 13.96 26.86
C LYS A 178 -27.35 14.42 25.50
N SER A 179 -26.05 14.75 25.44
CA SER A 179 -25.39 15.40 24.29
C SER A 179 -25.70 14.73 22.94
N GLN A 180 -25.80 15.52 21.88
CA GLN A 180 -26.32 15.08 20.57
C GLN A 180 -25.49 13.97 19.91
N ASP A 181 -24.21 13.81 20.32
CA ASP A 181 -23.25 12.92 19.66
C ASP A 181 -23.30 11.45 20.08
N TRP A 182 -23.68 11.12 21.33
CA TRP A 182 -23.71 9.71 21.80
C TRP A 182 -25.08 9.04 21.58
N LYS A 183 -26.15 9.82 21.32
CA LYS A 183 -27.52 9.28 21.10
C LYS A 183 -27.62 8.31 19.92
N ASN A 184 -26.84 8.54 18.87
CA ASN A 184 -26.92 7.78 17.61
C ASN A 184 -25.83 6.71 17.48
N MET A 185 -25.03 6.47 18.53
CA MET A 185 -23.98 5.45 18.52
C MET A 185 -24.58 4.07 18.76
N VAL A 186 -24.55 3.22 17.73
CA VAL A 186 -25.08 1.86 17.81
C VAL A 186 -23.94 0.86 17.95
N PHE A 187 -24.08 -0.09 18.87
CA PHE A 187 -23.16 -1.21 19.01
C PHE A 187 -23.26 -2.16 17.81
N VAL A 188 -22.15 -2.34 17.09
CA VAL A 188 -22.10 -3.10 15.83
C VAL A 188 -21.38 -4.44 15.98
N GLY A 189 -20.58 -4.61 17.03
CA GLY A 189 -19.92 -5.87 17.36
C GLY A 189 -18.61 -5.66 18.11
N LYS A 190 -17.85 -6.73 18.30
CA LYS A 190 -16.54 -6.71 18.96
C LYS A 190 -15.41 -6.88 17.95
N LEU A 191 -14.40 -6.03 18.04
CA LEU A 191 -13.17 -6.04 17.25
C LEU A 191 -12.03 -6.65 18.09
N PRO A 192 -11.40 -7.76 17.68
CA PRO A 192 -10.22 -8.29 18.35
C PRO A 192 -9.07 -7.27 18.33
N ILE A 193 -8.45 -7.03 19.49
CA ILE A 193 -7.39 -6.03 19.65
C ILE A 193 -6.03 -6.73 19.72
N MET A 194 -5.04 -6.16 19.04
CA MET A 194 -3.66 -6.64 19.10
C MET A 194 -3.01 -6.21 20.42
N VAL A 195 -2.31 -7.14 21.07
CA VAL A 195 -1.60 -6.87 22.32
C VAL A 195 -0.49 -5.84 22.08
N LYS A 196 -0.36 -4.85 22.97
CA LYS A 196 0.52 -3.67 22.89
C LYS A 196 0.25 -2.67 21.75
N SER A 197 -0.86 -2.80 21.01
CA SER A 197 -1.36 -1.71 20.13
C SER A 197 -1.81 -0.47 20.91
N LYS A 198 -1.94 0.70 20.27
CA LYS A 198 -2.36 1.96 20.94
C LYS A 198 -3.71 1.87 21.68
N ILE A 199 -4.60 0.98 21.25
CA ILE A 199 -5.93 0.75 21.87
C ILE A 199 -5.84 -0.23 23.05
N CYS A 200 -4.79 -1.04 23.12
CA CYS A 200 -4.55 -1.99 24.20
C CYS A 200 -4.28 -1.26 25.53
N HIS A 201 -4.76 -1.85 26.63
CA HIS A 201 -4.46 -1.35 27.98
C HIS A 201 -2.96 -1.31 28.28
N LEU A 202 -2.19 -2.25 27.75
CA LEU A 202 -0.77 -2.41 28.05
C LEU A 202 0.16 -1.42 27.31
N SER A 203 -0.36 -0.56 26.43
CA SER A 203 0.48 0.32 25.59
C SER A 203 1.12 1.50 26.32
N ARG A 204 0.54 1.92 27.45
CA ARG A 204 1.00 3.09 28.23
C ARG A 204 1.47 2.73 29.64
N GLU A 205 1.58 1.43 29.91
CA GLU A 205 1.99 0.91 31.20
C GLU A 205 3.52 0.91 31.29
N THR A 206 4.05 1.27 32.45
CA THR A 206 5.49 1.19 32.73
C THR A 206 5.89 -0.25 33.03
N GLU A 207 7.18 -0.55 33.02
CA GLU A 207 7.66 -1.91 33.30
C GLU A 207 7.21 -2.40 34.69
N GLU A 208 7.20 -1.52 35.69
CA GLU A 208 6.72 -1.82 37.04
C GLU A 208 5.22 -2.12 37.10
N SER A 209 4.41 -1.36 36.36
CA SER A 209 2.96 -1.60 36.34
C SER A 209 2.61 -2.87 35.57
N LEU A 210 3.38 -3.25 34.55
CA LEU A 210 3.23 -4.54 33.87
C LEU A 210 3.38 -5.73 34.83
N PHE A 211 4.36 -5.69 35.75
CA PHE A 211 4.49 -6.73 36.79
C PHE A 211 3.26 -6.79 37.70
N THR A 212 2.70 -5.63 38.06
CA THR A 212 1.50 -5.56 38.90
C THR A 212 0.28 -6.19 38.21
N VAL A 213 0.25 -6.14 36.88
CA VAL A 213 -0.82 -6.67 36.02
C VAL A 213 -0.51 -8.11 35.54
N ASN A 214 0.50 -8.78 36.11
CA ASN A 214 0.95 -10.13 35.74
C ASN A 214 1.35 -10.29 34.26
N GLU A 215 1.85 -9.22 33.63
CA GLU A 215 2.35 -9.25 32.27
C GLU A 215 3.89 -9.12 32.26
N CYS A 216 4.53 -9.73 31.26
CA CYS A 216 5.99 -9.72 31.14
C CYS A 216 6.46 -8.45 30.40
N PRO A 217 7.39 -7.65 30.95
CA PRO A 217 7.93 -6.46 30.26
C PRO A 217 8.54 -6.79 28.89
N TYR A 218 9.22 -7.94 28.80
CA TYR A 218 9.90 -8.39 27.58
C TYR A 218 8.94 -8.83 26.46
N ASP A 219 7.66 -9.09 26.73
CA ASP A 219 6.71 -9.47 25.68
C ASP A 219 6.52 -8.29 24.72
N GLN A 220 6.92 -8.43 23.44
CA GLN A 220 6.83 -7.35 22.47
C GLN A 220 5.40 -7.13 21.93
N GLY A 221 4.45 -8.02 22.22
CA GLY A 221 3.11 -7.95 21.67
C GLY A 221 3.07 -8.33 20.19
N GLY A 222 2.18 -7.71 19.40
CA GLY A 222 2.09 -8.01 17.96
C GLY A 222 1.27 -9.27 17.61
N TYR A 223 0.50 -9.79 18.56
CA TYR A 223 -0.38 -10.95 18.40
C TYR A 223 -1.78 -10.69 18.98
N PHE A 224 -2.71 -11.59 18.70
CA PHE A 224 -4.10 -11.55 19.17
C PHE A 224 -4.38 -12.69 20.15
N VAL A 225 -5.19 -12.45 21.18
CA VAL A 225 -5.67 -13.51 22.08
C VAL A 225 -7.11 -13.86 21.73
N ILE A 226 -7.33 -15.09 21.26
CA ILE A 226 -8.62 -15.56 20.76
C ILE A 226 -8.94 -16.93 21.34
N ASN A 227 -10.03 -17.01 22.09
CA ASN A 227 -10.44 -18.21 22.83
C ASN A 227 -9.29 -18.76 23.70
N GLY A 228 -8.60 -17.88 24.44
CA GLY A 228 -7.42 -18.23 25.24
C GLY A 228 -6.14 -18.48 24.44
N SER A 229 -6.25 -18.83 23.15
CA SER A 229 -5.09 -19.11 22.30
C SER A 229 -4.51 -17.85 21.67
N GLU A 230 -3.19 -17.78 21.59
CA GLU A 230 -2.47 -16.68 20.95
C GLU A 230 -2.29 -16.92 19.47
N LYS A 231 -2.63 -15.92 18.67
CA LYS A 231 -2.65 -15.97 17.22
C LYS A 231 -1.82 -14.83 16.63
N VAL A 232 -0.88 -15.18 15.75
CA VAL A 232 -0.08 -14.23 14.98
C VAL A 232 -0.54 -14.19 13.53
N LEU A 233 -0.56 -13.00 12.95
CA LEU A 233 -0.77 -12.81 11.51
C LEU A 233 0.56 -12.76 10.79
N ILE A 234 0.76 -13.68 9.85
CA ILE A 234 1.96 -13.75 9.03
C ILE A 234 1.78 -12.87 7.81
N ALA A 235 2.75 -11.97 7.60
CA ALA A 235 2.78 -11.07 6.46
C ALA A 235 2.76 -11.87 5.15
N GLN A 236 1.98 -11.43 4.16
CA GLN A 236 1.88 -12.10 2.86
C GLN A 236 2.58 -11.28 1.77
N GLU A 237 3.50 -11.91 1.05
CA GLU A 237 4.14 -11.32 -0.13
C GLU A 237 3.14 -11.31 -1.29
N ARG A 238 2.92 -10.15 -1.91
CA ARG A 238 2.15 -10.03 -3.15
C ARG A 238 2.88 -9.20 -4.18
N SER A 239 2.55 -9.39 -5.46
CA SER A 239 3.02 -8.48 -6.50
C SER A 239 2.52 -7.05 -6.25
N ALA A 240 3.36 -6.06 -6.49
CA ALA A 240 2.95 -4.67 -6.43
C ALA A 240 1.85 -4.40 -7.47
N ALA A 241 0.94 -3.50 -7.12
CA ALA A 241 -0.10 -3.02 -8.01
C ALA A 241 0.35 -1.73 -8.70
N ASN A 242 -0.35 -1.32 -9.75
CA ASN A 242 -0.13 -0.09 -10.51
C ASN A 242 1.25 0.03 -11.19
N ILE A 243 2.00 -1.07 -11.28
CA ILE A 243 3.26 -1.13 -12.04
C ILE A 243 3.01 -1.88 -13.34
N VAL A 244 3.50 -1.32 -14.44
CA VAL A 244 3.53 -1.98 -15.76
C VAL A 244 4.77 -2.86 -15.82
N GLN A 245 4.58 -4.15 -16.04
CA GLN A 245 5.68 -5.11 -16.15
C GLN A 245 5.63 -5.82 -17.50
N VAL A 246 6.77 -5.88 -18.19
CA VAL A 246 6.92 -6.53 -19.49
C VAL A 246 7.73 -7.81 -19.36
N PHE A 247 7.11 -8.92 -19.73
CA PHE A 247 7.72 -10.25 -19.68
C PHE A 247 7.87 -10.85 -21.07
N LYS A 248 9.00 -11.51 -21.29
CA LYS A 248 9.21 -12.41 -22.42
C LYS A 248 8.60 -13.77 -22.12
N LYS A 249 7.84 -14.33 -23.07
CA LYS A 249 7.27 -15.67 -22.96
C LYS A 249 8.07 -16.66 -23.78
N ALA A 250 8.30 -17.84 -23.20
CA ALA A 250 8.89 -18.96 -23.89
C ALA A 250 7.85 -19.67 -24.78
N GLN A 251 8.32 -20.34 -25.84
CA GLN A 251 7.48 -21.29 -26.59
C GLN A 251 6.98 -22.40 -25.66
N PRO A 252 5.74 -22.92 -25.81
CA PRO A 252 4.86 -22.89 -26.98
C PRO A 252 3.82 -21.76 -27.01
N SER A 253 4.00 -20.69 -26.21
CA SER A 253 3.05 -19.56 -26.18
C SER A 253 2.85 -18.93 -27.58
N PRO A 254 1.60 -18.58 -27.98
CA PRO A 254 1.33 -17.95 -29.27
C PRO A 254 1.79 -16.48 -29.36
N TYR A 255 2.07 -15.85 -28.22
CA TYR A 255 2.61 -14.49 -28.11
C TYR A 255 4.02 -14.52 -27.51
N THR A 256 4.88 -13.61 -27.96
CA THR A 256 6.31 -13.53 -27.63
C THR A 256 6.58 -12.65 -26.42
N TYR A 257 5.90 -11.52 -26.32
CA TYR A 257 5.99 -10.58 -25.21
C TYR A 257 4.61 -10.31 -24.64
N THR A 258 4.55 -10.05 -23.35
CA THR A 258 3.34 -9.58 -22.68
C THR A 258 3.65 -8.45 -21.72
N ALA A 259 2.84 -7.40 -21.74
CA ALA A 259 2.86 -6.38 -20.71
C ALA A 259 1.64 -6.61 -19.81
N GLU A 260 1.84 -6.75 -18.51
CA GLU A 260 0.74 -6.87 -17.53
C GLU A 260 0.73 -5.65 -16.60
N ILE A 261 -0.47 -5.20 -16.27
CA ILE A 261 -0.70 -4.28 -15.17
C ILE A 261 -1.83 -4.82 -14.30
N ARG A 262 -1.62 -4.73 -12.98
CA ARG A 262 -2.63 -5.03 -11.96
C ARG A 262 -2.99 -3.72 -11.29
N SER A 263 -4.11 -3.15 -11.70
CA SER A 263 -4.60 -1.89 -11.16
C SER A 263 -5.31 -2.10 -9.83
N ALA A 264 -4.87 -1.37 -8.81
CA ALA A 264 -5.53 -1.26 -7.52
C ALA A 264 -5.75 0.21 -7.18
N LEU A 265 -6.91 0.52 -6.62
CA LEU A 265 -7.19 1.86 -6.13
C LEU A 265 -6.52 2.03 -4.76
N GLU A 266 -5.91 3.19 -4.51
CA GLU A 266 -5.33 3.51 -3.19
C GLU A 266 -6.41 3.61 -2.12
N LYS A 267 -7.45 4.42 -2.40
CA LYS A 267 -8.61 4.62 -1.55
C LYS A 267 -9.81 3.90 -2.15
N GLY A 268 -10.16 2.75 -1.60
CA GLY A 268 -11.34 1.99 -1.99
C GLY A 268 -11.00 0.59 -2.46
N SER A 269 -11.95 -0.34 -2.29
CA SER A 269 -11.65 -1.77 -2.52
C SER A 269 -12.57 -2.43 -3.54
N ARG A 270 -12.46 -1.95 -4.77
CA ARG A 270 -12.66 -2.85 -5.91
C ARG A 270 -11.52 -3.86 -6.00
N LEU A 271 -11.86 -5.04 -6.51
CA LEU A 271 -10.90 -6.10 -6.78
C LEU A 271 -9.81 -5.57 -7.73
N ILE A 272 -8.60 -6.09 -7.55
CA ILE A 272 -7.48 -5.79 -8.45
C ILE A 272 -7.91 -6.12 -9.87
N SER A 273 -7.94 -5.10 -10.72
CA SER A 273 -8.29 -5.24 -12.13
C SER A 273 -7.02 -5.51 -12.92
N SER A 274 -6.99 -6.59 -13.71
CA SER A 274 -5.85 -6.93 -14.54
C SER A 274 -6.10 -6.56 -16.00
N LEU A 275 -5.13 -5.88 -16.60
CA LEU A 275 -5.07 -5.62 -18.04
C LEU A 275 -3.76 -6.22 -18.56
N THR A 276 -3.85 -6.93 -19.68
CA THR A 276 -2.69 -7.57 -20.30
C THR A 276 -2.62 -7.27 -21.79
N LEU A 277 -1.47 -6.80 -22.25
CA LEU A 277 -1.12 -6.65 -23.65
C LEU A 277 -0.32 -7.87 -24.10
N LYS A 278 -0.58 -8.36 -25.31
CA LYS A 278 0.06 -9.53 -25.91
C LYS A 278 0.57 -9.16 -27.29
N LEU A 279 1.87 -9.36 -27.53
CA LEU A 279 2.47 -9.20 -28.85
C LEU A 279 2.52 -10.56 -29.55
N TYR A 280 1.75 -10.72 -30.62
CA TYR A 280 1.72 -11.95 -31.40
C TYR A 280 2.89 -12.01 -32.38
N GLY A 281 3.65 -13.10 -32.34
CA GLY A 281 4.85 -13.26 -33.18
C GLY A 281 4.54 -13.64 -34.63
N LYS A 282 3.33 -14.12 -34.92
CA LYS A 282 2.82 -14.40 -36.27
C LYS A 282 1.40 -13.85 -36.37
N GLY A 283 1.11 -13.13 -37.45
CA GLY A 283 -0.25 -12.73 -37.80
C GLY A 283 -1.13 -13.96 -38.04
N ASP A 284 -2.40 -13.88 -37.67
CA ASP A 284 -3.37 -14.95 -37.91
C ASP A 284 -3.61 -15.09 -39.42
N SER A 285 -2.91 -16.04 -40.04
CA SER A 285 -2.98 -16.32 -41.48
C SER A 285 -4.41 -16.64 -41.95
N ALA A 286 -5.30 -17.09 -41.05
CA ALA A 286 -6.70 -17.36 -41.35
C ALA A 286 -7.56 -16.09 -41.49
N ARG A 287 -7.08 -14.93 -40.99
CA ARG A 287 -7.76 -13.62 -41.09
C ARG A 287 -7.06 -12.63 -42.01
N GLY A 288 -6.06 -13.08 -42.77
CA GLY A 288 -5.29 -12.22 -43.69
C GLY A 288 -4.32 -11.27 -42.99
N GLY A 289 -3.96 -11.53 -41.73
CA GLY A 289 -3.00 -10.72 -40.98
C GLY A 289 -1.56 -10.99 -41.40
N PHE A 290 -0.89 -9.99 -41.96
CA PHE A 290 0.55 -10.01 -42.22
C PHE A 290 1.27 -9.21 -41.13
N GLY A 291 2.20 -9.84 -40.40
CA GLY A 291 3.04 -9.16 -39.41
C GLY A 291 2.68 -9.41 -37.95
N GLN A 292 3.38 -8.72 -37.06
CA GLN A 292 3.19 -8.82 -35.61
C GLN A 292 2.09 -7.85 -35.16
N THR A 293 1.12 -8.32 -34.40
CA THR A 293 -0.03 -7.52 -33.93
C THR A 293 -0.09 -7.49 -32.41
N ILE A 294 -0.59 -6.39 -31.87
CA ILE A 294 -0.77 -6.19 -30.43
C ILE A 294 -2.25 -6.28 -30.09
N HIS A 295 -2.59 -7.21 -29.20
CA HIS A 295 -3.93 -7.36 -28.66
C HIS A 295 -3.93 -7.11 -27.15
N THR A 296 -5.03 -6.58 -26.65
CA THR A 296 -5.29 -6.34 -25.22
C THR A 296 -6.42 -7.22 -24.72
N THR A 297 -6.24 -7.79 -23.53
CA THR A 297 -7.30 -8.43 -22.76
C THR A 297 -7.82 -7.41 -21.75
N LEU A 298 -9.06 -6.97 -21.93
CA LEU A 298 -9.74 -6.10 -20.98
C LEU A 298 -10.42 -6.94 -19.87
N PRO A 299 -10.56 -6.38 -18.66
CA PRO A 299 -11.32 -7.00 -17.58
C PRO A 299 -12.74 -7.35 -18.03
N PHE A 300 -13.22 -8.53 -17.65
CA PHE A 300 -14.57 -9.06 -17.97
C PHE A 300 -14.88 -9.26 -19.46
N VAL A 301 -13.90 -9.07 -20.36
CA VAL A 301 -13.99 -9.38 -21.79
C VAL A 301 -13.28 -10.71 -22.05
N LYS A 302 -13.95 -11.66 -22.72
CA LYS A 302 -13.41 -13.02 -22.89
C LYS A 302 -12.42 -13.15 -24.03
N SER A 303 -12.56 -12.35 -25.08
CA SER A 303 -11.69 -12.38 -26.25
C SER A 303 -10.69 -11.24 -26.23
N ASP A 304 -9.50 -11.49 -26.76
CA ASP A 304 -8.48 -10.47 -26.98
C ASP A 304 -8.95 -9.46 -28.06
N LEU A 305 -8.67 -8.18 -27.84
CA LEU A 305 -9.10 -7.06 -28.68
C LEU A 305 -7.89 -6.37 -29.33
N PRO A 306 -7.93 -6.03 -30.62
CA PRO A 306 -6.88 -5.23 -31.25
C PRO A 306 -6.71 -3.87 -30.55
N ILE A 307 -5.46 -3.45 -30.34
CA ILE A 307 -5.16 -2.25 -29.54
C ILE A 307 -5.77 -0.96 -30.13
N ALA A 308 -5.73 -0.81 -31.45
CA ALA A 308 -6.26 0.38 -32.13
C ALA A 308 -7.79 0.54 -31.96
N ILE A 309 -8.54 -0.56 -31.85
CA ILE A 309 -9.99 -0.51 -31.56
C ILE A 309 -10.24 0.05 -30.15
N VAL A 310 -9.38 -0.29 -29.18
CA VAL A 310 -9.50 0.21 -27.82
C VAL A 310 -9.19 1.71 -27.74
N PHE A 311 -8.18 2.21 -28.47
CA PHE A 311 -7.94 3.64 -28.58
C PHE A 311 -9.13 4.41 -29.16
N ARG A 312 -9.74 3.90 -30.24
CA ARG A 312 -10.96 4.49 -30.82
C ARG A 312 -12.12 4.50 -29.83
N ALA A 313 -12.27 3.45 -29.02
CA ALA A 313 -13.30 3.37 -28.00
C ALA A 313 -13.09 4.38 -26.85
N LEU A 314 -11.84 4.66 -26.50
CA LEU A 314 -11.44 5.69 -25.53
C LEU A 314 -11.58 7.13 -26.06
N GLY A 315 -11.91 7.30 -27.34
CA GLY A 315 -12.16 8.60 -27.96
C GLY A 315 -11.03 9.12 -28.86
N VAL A 316 -9.92 8.39 -28.99
CA VAL A 316 -8.81 8.75 -29.90
C VAL A 316 -9.06 8.06 -31.25
N VAL A 317 -9.70 8.79 -32.17
CA VAL A 317 -10.16 8.24 -33.46
C VAL A 317 -9.14 8.41 -34.58
N SER A 318 -8.36 9.50 -34.60
CA SER A 318 -7.36 9.72 -35.65
C SER A 318 -6.19 8.74 -35.50
N ASP A 319 -5.78 8.12 -36.60
CA ASP A 319 -4.62 7.22 -36.62
C ASP A 319 -3.33 7.97 -36.24
N GLU A 320 -3.22 9.23 -36.65
CA GLU A 320 -2.10 10.11 -36.30
C GLU A 320 -2.04 10.33 -34.78
N ASP A 321 -3.19 10.56 -34.14
CA ASP A 321 -3.25 10.74 -32.70
C ASP A 321 -2.88 9.45 -31.96
N ILE A 322 -3.39 8.29 -32.39
CA ILE A 322 -3.03 6.99 -31.80
C ILE A 322 -1.51 6.80 -31.83
N LEU A 323 -0.87 7.10 -32.97
CA LEU A 323 0.58 7.00 -33.10
C LEU A 323 1.30 8.00 -32.17
N ASN A 324 0.84 9.24 -32.06
CA ASN A 324 1.45 10.25 -31.18
C ASN A 324 1.34 9.88 -29.68
N HIS A 325 0.31 9.13 -29.26
CA HIS A 325 0.18 8.66 -27.88
C HIS A 325 1.14 7.50 -27.55
N ILE A 326 1.57 6.73 -28.55
CA ILE A 326 2.47 5.57 -28.37
C ILE A 326 3.92 5.96 -28.65
N CYS A 327 4.18 6.66 -29.75
CA CYS A 327 5.49 7.02 -30.23
C CYS A 327 5.65 8.54 -30.18
N TYR A 328 6.38 9.01 -29.16
CA TYR A 328 6.60 10.44 -28.94
C TYR A 328 7.58 11.06 -29.96
N ASP A 329 8.48 10.26 -30.52
CA ASP A 329 9.44 10.70 -31.55
C ASP A 329 9.07 10.15 -32.93
N ARG A 330 8.60 11.04 -33.82
CA ARG A 330 8.24 10.68 -35.21
C ARG A 330 9.42 10.21 -36.05
N LYS A 331 10.66 10.43 -35.62
CA LYS A 331 11.85 9.98 -36.36
C LYS A 331 12.08 8.47 -36.21
N ASP A 332 11.43 7.82 -35.24
CA ASP A 332 11.60 6.40 -34.98
C ASP A 332 10.78 5.52 -35.95
N SER A 333 11.34 5.29 -37.14
CA SER A 333 10.69 4.47 -38.17
C SER A 333 10.48 3.02 -37.75
N GLN A 334 11.35 2.46 -36.90
CA GLN A 334 11.28 1.06 -36.48
C GLN A 334 10.03 0.79 -35.61
N MET A 335 9.75 1.70 -34.66
CA MET A 335 8.58 1.57 -33.80
C MET A 335 7.28 1.78 -34.59
N LEU A 336 7.28 2.74 -35.52
CA LEU A 336 6.13 2.99 -36.40
C LEU A 336 5.84 1.82 -37.34
N GLU A 337 6.87 1.16 -37.88
CA GLU A 337 6.71 -0.03 -38.74
C GLU A 337 6.07 -1.20 -37.99
N MET A 338 6.40 -1.38 -36.71
CA MET A 338 5.78 -2.39 -35.84
C MET A 338 4.31 -2.08 -35.52
N LEU A 339 3.91 -0.81 -35.51
CA LEU A 339 2.54 -0.38 -35.24
C LEU A 339 1.64 -0.42 -36.47
N ARG A 340 2.20 -0.31 -37.67
CA ARG A 340 1.47 -0.38 -38.94
C ARG A 340 0.48 -1.56 -39.04
N PRO A 341 0.88 -2.83 -38.81
CA PRO A 341 -0.06 -3.96 -38.87
C PRO A 341 -1.20 -3.86 -37.84
N CYS A 342 -0.97 -3.21 -36.70
CA CYS A 342 -2.01 -3.02 -35.68
C CYS A 342 -3.09 -2.04 -36.13
N ILE A 343 -2.74 -1.04 -36.97
CA ILE A 343 -3.69 -0.08 -37.54
C ILE A 343 -4.45 -0.73 -38.71
N GLU A 344 -3.76 -1.48 -39.57
CA GLU A 344 -4.37 -2.19 -40.71
C GLU A 344 -5.45 -3.19 -40.24
N GLU A 345 -5.24 -3.91 -39.13
CA GLU A 345 -6.26 -4.81 -38.54
C GLU A 345 -7.52 -4.05 -38.08
N ALA A 346 -7.37 -2.83 -37.59
CA ALA A 346 -8.47 -2.01 -37.09
C ALA A 346 -9.19 -1.19 -38.18
N PHE A 347 -8.78 -1.28 -39.45
CA PHE A 347 -9.33 -0.49 -40.55
C PHE A 347 -10.85 -0.63 -40.70
N CYS A 348 -11.40 -1.80 -40.37
CA CYS A 348 -12.84 -2.07 -40.44
C CYS A 348 -13.70 -1.33 -39.40
N VAL A 349 -13.09 -0.76 -38.36
CA VAL A 349 -13.76 -0.04 -37.28
C VAL A 349 -13.17 1.35 -37.18
N GLN A 350 -13.83 2.34 -37.77
CA GLN A 350 -13.36 3.73 -37.76
C GLN A 350 -14.04 4.55 -36.66
N ASP A 351 -15.35 4.33 -36.44
CA ASP A 351 -16.15 5.11 -35.50
C ASP A 351 -16.06 4.61 -34.04
N ARG A 352 -16.10 5.56 -33.10
CA ARG A 352 -16.12 5.29 -31.65
C ARG A 352 -17.28 4.39 -31.23
N GLU A 353 -18.50 4.64 -31.71
CA GLU A 353 -19.66 3.83 -31.34
C GLU A 353 -19.57 2.40 -31.85
N VAL A 354 -19.00 2.21 -33.04
CA VAL A 354 -18.79 0.88 -33.63
C VAL A 354 -17.73 0.13 -32.83
N ALA A 355 -16.68 0.82 -32.38
CA ALA A 355 -15.68 0.25 -31.47
C ALA A 355 -16.30 -0.17 -30.11
N LEU A 356 -17.17 0.66 -29.52
CA LEU A 356 -17.88 0.31 -28.28
C LEU A 356 -18.82 -0.89 -28.48
N ASP A 357 -19.57 -0.95 -29.58
CA ASP A 357 -20.40 -2.12 -29.90
C ASP A 357 -19.55 -3.38 -30.14
N PHE A 358 -18.38 -3.23 -30.75
CA PHE A 358 -17.42 -4.32 -30.99
C PHE A 358 -16.91 -4.93 -29.67
N ILE A 359 -16.63 -4.10 -28.68
CA ILE A 359 -16.24 -4.51 -27.31
C ILE A 359 -17.45 -5.17 -26.62
N GLY A 360 -18.62 -4.52 -26.64
CA GLY A 360 -19.82 -5.01 -25.98
C GLY A 360 -20.29 -6.38 -26.50
N LYS A 361 -20.16 -6.66 -27.80
CA LYS A 361 -20.45 -7.99 -28.41
C LYS A 361 -19.53 -9.10 -27.88
N ARG A 362 -18.30 -8.75 -27.49
CA ARG A 362 -17.24 -9.67 -27.04
C ARG A 362 -17.12 -9.77 -25.51
N GLY A 363 -18.03 -9.09 -24.81
CA GLY A 363 -18.22 -9.22 -23.37
C GLY A 363 -18.82 -10.58 -22.97
N ASN A 364 -19.55 -10.61 -21.86
CA ASN A 364 -20.06 -11.87 -21.32
C ASN A 364 -21.21 -12.46 -22.20
N ARG A 365 -21.47 -13.78 -22.11
CA ARG A 365 -22.44 -14.47 -23.01
C ARG A 365 -23.83 -13.84 -23.03
N ASP A 366 -24.29 -13.30 -21.90
CA ASP A 366 -25.60 -12.64 -21.78
C ASP A 366 -25.63 -11.24 -22.41
N GLN A 367 -24.47 -10.63 -22.64
CA GLN A 367 -24.34 -9.28 -23.22
C GLN A 367 -24.39 -9.29 -24.76
N ALA A 368 -24.04 -10.41 -25.40
CA ALA A 368 -24.09 -10.53 -26.86
C ALA A 368 -25.54 -10.47 -27.42
N GLY A 369 -26.54 -10.87 -26.62
CA GLY A 369 -27.97 -10.81 -26.97
C GLY A 369 -28.65 -9.47 -26.68
N LEU A 370 -27.96 -8.52 -26.04
CA LEU A 370 -28.50 -7.18 -25.77
C LEU A 370 -28.55 -6.35 -27.06
N GLY A 371 -29.52 -5.44 -27.17
CA GLY A 371 -29.57 -4.45 -28.26
C GLY A 371 -28.32 -3.56 -28.30
N ARG A 372 -28.00 -3.00 -29.48
CA ARG A 372 -26.79 -2.19 -29.73
C ARG A 372 -26.55 -1.11 -28.67
N GLU A 373 -27.58 -0.34 -28.34
CA GLU A 373 -27.48 0.76 -27.37
C GLU A 373 -27.07 0.29 -25.97
N LYS A 374 -27.65 -0.83 -25.51
CA LYS A 374 -27.29 -1.43 -24.22
C LYS A 374 -25.86 -1.95 -24.22
N ARG A 375 -25.39 -2.53 -25.33
CA ARG A 375 -24.00 -2.99 -25.47
C ARG A 375 -22.99 -1.84 -25.43
N VAL A 376 -23.29 -0.74 -26.11
CA VAL A 376 -22.47 0.47 -26.09
C VAL A 376 -22.37 1.02 -24.66
N ARG A 377 -23.49 1.09 -23.94
CA ARG A 377 -23.52 1.53 -22.53
C ARG A 377 -22.67 0.64 -21.63
N VAL A 378 -22.80 -0.68 -21.76
CA VAL A 378 -22.00 -1.66 -21.01
C VAL A 378 -20.51 -1.53 -21.33
N ALA A 379 -20.14 -1.36 -22.60
CA ALA A 379 -18.75 -1.18 -23.00
C ALA A 379 -18.17 0.13 -22.41
N LYS A 380 -18.95 1.22 -22.41
CA LYS A 380 -18.59 2.48 -21.77
C LYS A 380 -18.37 2.29 -20.27
N ASP A 381 -19.27 1.58 -19.58
CA ASP A 381 -19.10 1.24 -18.16
C ASP A 381 -17.81 0.44 -17.90
N ILE A 382 -17.48 -0.56 -18.73
CA ILE A 382 -16.25 -1.35 -18.59
C ILE A 382 -15.01 -0.44 -18.74
N LEU A 383 -14.96 0.41 -19.76
CA LEU A 383 -13.83 1.31 -19.97
C LEU A 383 -13.69 2.34 -18.82
N GLN A 384 -14.81 2.85 -18.31
CA GLN A 384 -14.78 3.86 -17.25
C GLN A 384 -14.45 3.27 -15.87
N LYS A 385 -15.08 2.14 -15.51
CA LYS A 385 -15.04 1.60 -14.14
C LYS A 385 -14.05 0.46 -13.95
N GLU A 386 -13.81 -0.35 -14.98
CA GLU A 386 -13.03 -1.59 -14.87
C GLU A 386 -11.66 -1.49 -15.52
N THR A 387 -11.50 -0.75 -16.62
CA THR A 387 -10.17 -0.53 -17.22
C THR A 387 -9.41 0.56 -16.47
N LEU A 388 -8.18 0.22 -16.05
CA LEU A 388 -7.25 1.12 -15.35
C LEU A 388 -7.93 1.95 -14.23
N PRO A 389 -8.60 1.31 -13.25
CA PRO A 389 -9.38 2.00 -12.22
C PRO A 389 -8.53 2.90 -11.30
N HIS A 390 -7.22 2.66 -11.21
CA HIS A 390 -6.29 3.42 -10.38
C HIS A 390 -6.08 4.86 -10.86
N ILE A 391 -6.27 5.15 -12.15
CA ILE A 391 -6.10 6.49 -12.72
C ILE A 391 -7.31 7.36 -12.36
N SER A 392 -8.51 6.88 -12.71
CA SER A 392 -9.77 7.49 -12.33
C SER A 392 -10.94 6.58 -12.72
N GLN A 393 -12.05 6.75 -12.01
CA GLN A 393 -13.36 6.17 -12.34
C GLN A 393 -14.38 7.22 -12.77
N THR A 394 -14.00 8.50 -12.77
CA THR A 394 -14.87 9.61 -13.13
C THR A 394 -15.09 9.68 -14.64
N GLU A 395 -16.26 10.16 -15.04
CA GLU A 395 -16.53 10.48 -16.44
C GLU A 395 -15.59 11.60 -16.91
N GLY A 396 -15.14 11.54 -18.17
CA GLY A 396 -14.19 12.49 -18.75
C GLY A 396 -12.71 12.10 -18.60
N SER A 397 -12.37 11.11 -17.79
CA SER A 397 -10.98 10.64 -17.59
C SER A 397 -10.43 9.69 -18.67
N GLU A 398 -11.16 9.52 -19.78
CA GLU A 398 -10.84 8.55 -20.84
C GLU A 398 -9.54 8.90 -21.59
N THR A 399 -9.24 10.19 -21.74
CA THR A 399 -8.01 10.70 -22.36
C THR A 399 -6.77 10.30 -21.55
N ARG A 400 -6.78 10.48 -20.23
CA ARG A 400 -5.69 10.04 -19.33
C ARG A 400 -5.43 8.54 -19.43
N LYS A 401 -6.49 7.74 -19.55
CA LYS A 401 -6.36 6.28 -19.77
C LYS A 401 -5.77 5.96 -21.13
N ALA A 402 -6.09 6.71 -22.18
CA ALA A 402 -5.49 6.55 -23.50
C ALA A 402 -3.99 6.85 -23.49
N PHE A 403 -3.55 7.92 -22.82
CA PHE A 403 -2.13 8.22 -22.61
C PHE A 403 -1.39 7.07 -21.90
N PHE A 404 -1.97 6.57 -20.81
CA PHE A 404 -1.37 5.45 -20.07
C PHE A 404 -1.33 4.16 -20.89
N LEU A 405 -2.37 3.87 -21.69
CA LEU A 405 -2.37 2.74 -22.60
C LEU A 405 -1.28 2.87 -23.68
N GLY A 406 -1.08 4.08 -24.22
CA GLY A 406 0.01 4.40 -25.14
C GLY A 406 1.38 4.15 -24.52
N TYR A 407 1.56 4.59 -23.29
CA TYR A 407 2.75 4.32 -22.48
C TYR A 407 3.02 2.82 -22.28
N MET A 408 2.00 2.02 -21.98
CA MET A 408 2.15 0.56 -21.86
C MET A 408 2.60 -0.09 -23.18
N VAL A 409 2.03 0.34 -24.30
CA VAL A 409 2.41 -0.14 -25.63
C VAL A 409 3.84 0.28 -25.97
N HIS A 410 4.23 1.51 -25.63
CA HIS A 410 5.58 2.02 -25.81
C HIS A 410 6.61 1.13 -25.10
N LYS A 411 6.39 0.82 -23.81
CA LYS A 411 7.27 -0.08 -23.05
C LYS A 411 7.35 -1.48 -23.65
N LEU A 412 6.22 -2.04 -24.09
CA LEU A 412 6.19 -3.34 -24.77
C LEU A 412 7.05 -3.34 -26.04
N LEU A 413 6.95 -2.29 -26.86
CA LEU A 413 7.70 -2.14 -28.10
C LEU A 413 9.20 -1.94 -27.84
N GLN A 414 9.58 -1.18 -26.81
CA GLN A 414 10.99 -1.03 -26.42
C GLN A 414 11.64 -2.37 -26.07
N CYS A 415 10.93 -3.25 -25.34
CA CYS A 415 11.41 -4.61 -25.05
C CYS A 415 11.43 -5.51 -26.30
N ALA A 416 10.45 -5.37 -27.19
CA ALA A 416 10.39 -6.15 -28.43
C ALA A 416 11.53 -5.78 -29.40
N LEU A 417 11.89 -4.50 -29.47
CA LEU A 417 13.01 -3.98 -30.25
C LEU A 417 14.39 -4.18 -29.56
N GLY A 418 14.42 -4.72 -28.33
CA GLY A 418 15.65 -4.95 -27.58
C GLY A 418 16.32 -3.68 -27.03
N ARG A 419 15.62 -2.55 -26.98
CA ARG A 419 16.13 -1.29 -26.40
C ARG A 419 16.09 -1.30 -24.86
N ARG A 420 15.15 -2.08 -24.31
CA ARG A 420 14.94 -2.31 -22.88
C ARG A 420 14.94 -3.80 -22.58
N GLU A 421 15.46 -4.20 -21.43
CA GLU A 421 15.43 -5.58 -20.97
C GLU A 421 14.05 -5.95 -20.39
N PRO A 422 13.58 -7.20 -20.50
CA PRO A 422 12.36 -7.64 -19.82
C PRO A 422 12.48 -7.49 -18.30
N ASP A 423 11.38 -7.14 -17.64
CA ASP A 423 11.38 -6.91 -16.19
C ASP A 423 11.52 -8.24 -15.41
N ASP A 424 12.17 -8.20 -14.25
CA ASP A 424 12.30 -9.36 -13.35
C ASP A 424 11.08 -9.50 -12.43
N ARG A 425 10.55 -10.72 -12.34
CA ARG A 425 9.40 -11.10 -11.49
C ARG A 425 9.79 -11.28 -10.03
N ASP A 426 11.04 -11.66 -9.79
CA ASP A 426 11.53 -12.01 -8.47
C ASP A 426 12.07 -10.78 -7.70
N HIS A 427 12.32 -9.67 -8.41
CA HIS A 427 12.73 -8.39 -7.84
C HIS A 427 11.81 -7.96 -6.70
N PHE A 428 12.39 -7.79 -5.51
CA PHE A 428 11.61 -7.58 -4.28
C PHE A 428 10.93 -6.21 -4.24
N GLY A 429 11.55 -5.17 -4.81
CA GLY A 429 10.93 -3.84 -4.97
C GLY A 429 9.64 -3.81 -5.80
N LYS A 430 9.42 -4.81 -6.68
CA LYS A 430 8.18 -4.95 -7.45
C LYS A 430 7.12 -5.77 -6.70
N LYS A 431 7.32 -5.99 -5.40
CA LYS A 431 6.45 -6.72 -4.49
C LYS A 431 6.11 -5.85 -3.29
N ARG A 432 5.06 -6.23 -2.58
CA ARG A 432 4.59 -5.58 -1.34
C ARG A 432 4.29 -6.65 -0.30
N LEU A 433 4.48 -6.30 0.96
CA LEU A 433 4.09 -7.11 2.11
C LEU A 433 2.76 -6.63 2.66
N ASP A 434 1.74 -7.49 2.58
CA ASP A 434 0.49 -7.26 3.28
C ASP A 434 0.65 -7.70 4.74
N LEU A 435 0.73 -6.72 5.64
CA LEU A 435 0.78 -6.88 7.09
C LEU A 435 -0.62 -7.04 7.71
N ALA A 436 -0.69 -7.09 9.05
CA ALA A 436 -1.94 -7.23 9.80
C ALA A 436 -3.03 -6.22 9.39
N GLY A 437 -2.68 -4.94 9.19
CA GLY A 437 -3.63 -3.88 8.83
C GLY A 437 -4.34 -4.14 7.50
N PRO A 438 -3.62 -4.18 6.35
CA PRO A 438 -4.23 -4.46 5.04
C PRO A 438 -4.97 -5.80 4.98
N LEU A 439 -4.45 -6.84 5.66
CA LEU A 439 -5.13 -8.14 5.74
C LEU A 439 -6.47 -8.05 6.48
N LEU A 440 -6.50 -7.35 7.62
CA LEU A 440 -7.73 -7.11 8.37
C LEU A 440 -8.70 -6.20 7.63
N ALA A 441 -8.20 -5.19 6.92
CA ALA A 441 -9.01 -4.30 6.08
C ALA A 441 -9.80 -5.09 5.02
N LYS A 442 -9.13 -6.02 4.32
CA LYS A 442 -9.77 -6.91 3.35
C LYS A 442 -10.88 -7.76 3.96
N LEU A 443 -10.66 -8.28 5.17
CA LEU A 443 -11.64 -9.10 5.88
C LEU A 443 -12.82 -8.26 6.40
N PHE A 444 -12.53 -7.17 7.12
CA PHE A 444 -13.50 -6.25 7.70
C PHE A 444 -14.45 -5.71 6.64
N ARG A 445 -13.93 -5.35 5.47
CA ARG A 445 -14.73 -4.94 4.34
C ARG A 445 -15.78 -5.96 3.91
N GLY A 446 -15.38 -7.23 3.75
CA GLY A 446 -16.30 -8.29 3.36
C GLY A 446 -17.44 -8.45 4.37
N ILE A 447 -17.14 -8.21 5.65
CA ILE A 447 -18.10 -8.22 6.75
C ILE A 447 -19.00 -6.98 6.72
N VAL A 448 -18.47 -5.77 6.53
CA VAL A 448 -19.26 -4.53 6.41
C VAL A 448 -20.23 -4.61 5.24
N ARG A 449 -19.78 -5.10 4.07
CA ARG A 449 -20.66 -5.33 2.92
C ARG A 449 -21.79 -6.30 3.24
N ARG A 450 -21.49 -7.38 3.97
CA ARG A 450 -22.50 -8.35 4.42
C ARG A 450 -23.49 -7.71 5.39
N MET A 451 -23.01 -6.95 6.35
CA MET A 451 -23.83 -6.20 7.31
C MET A 451 -24.76 -5.21 6.61
N ASN A 452 -24.24 -4.45 5.63
CA ASN A 452 -25.04 -3.52 4.82
C ASN A 452 -26.13 -4.27 4.03
N ASN A 453 -25.80 -5.39 3.40
CA ASN A 453 -26.78 -6.23 2.70
C ASN A 453 -27.85 -6.80 3.65
N GLU A 454 -27.47 -7.24 4.84
CA GLU A 454 -28.39 -7.76 5.87
C GLU A 454 -29.34 -6.65 6.36
N LEU A 455 -28.81 -5.45 6.62
CA LEU A 455 -29.59 -4.29 7.03
C LEU A 455 -30.56 -3.84 5.93
N SER A 456 -30.09 -3.79 4.68
CA SER A 456 -30.91 -3.48 3.50
C SER A 456 -32.05 -4.48 3.33
N ASN A 457 -31.79 -5.78 3.49
CA ASN A 457 -32.81 -6.83 3.40
C ASN A 457 -33.79 -6.82 4.59
N TYR A 458 -33.34 -6.39 5.77
CA TYR A 458 -34.22 -6.18 6.91
C TYR A 458 -35.14 -4.97 6.69
N LEU A 459 -34.59 -3.85 6.21
CA LEU A 459 -35.35 -2.67 5.84
C LEU A 459 -36.43 -2.99 4.80
N ARG A 460 -36.09 -3.72 3.72
CA ARG A 460 -37.06 -4.18 2.71
C ARG A 460 -38.22 -4.97 3.31
N ARG A 461 -37.93 -5.92 4.20
CA ARG A 461 -38.97 -6.73 4.87
C ARG A 461 -39.83 -5.92 5.84
N CYS A 462 -39.26 -4.93 6.54
CA CYS A 462 -40.03 -4.02 7.37
C CYS A 462 -40.98 -3.18 6.54
N VAL A 463 -40.51 -2.66 5.41
CA VAL A 463 -41.30 -1.85 4.47
C VAL A 463 -42.42 -2.67 3.81
N GLU A 464 -42.12 -3.87 3.29
CA GLU A 464 -43.12 -4.79 2.72
C GLU A 464 -44.16 -5.22 3.75
N GLY A 465 -43.74 -5.41 5.00
CA GLY A 465 -44.62 -5.80 6.10
C GLY A 465 -45.31 -4.64 6.83
N ASN A 466 -45.14 -3.39 6.39
CA ASN A 466 -45.58 -2.17 7.09
C ASN A 466 -45.25 -2.17 8.61
N ARG A 467 -44.07 -2.69 8.98
CA ARG A 467 -43.57 -2.72 10.36
C ARG A 467 -42.63 -1.54 10.61
N HIS A 468 -42.67 -1.00 11.83
CA HIS A 468 -41.71 0.03 12.25
C HIS A 468 -40.27 -0.50 12.15
N PHE A 469 -39.40 0.26 11.50
CA PHE A 469 -37.99 -0.08 11.35
C PHE A 469 -37.22 0.34 12.61
N ASN A 470 -36.77 -0.66 13.38
CA ASN A 470 -35.88 -0.46 14.53
C ASN A 470 -34.44 -0.83 14.14
N LEU A 471 -33.55 0.15 14.25
CA LEU A 471 -32.15 0.02 13.87
C LEU A 471 -31.38 -1.00 14.72
N ALA A 472 -31.65 -1.05 16.04
CA ALA A 472 -30.98 -1.96 16.96
C ALA A 472 -31.30 -3.44 16.67
N VAL A 473 -32.47 -3.73 16.09
CA VAL A 473 -32.87 -5.09 15.68
C VAL A 473 -32.29 -5.46 14.32
N GLY A 474 -32.09 -4.46 13.45
CA GLY A 474 -31.56 -4.68 12.10
C GLY A 474 -30.07 -5.01 12.07
N ILE A 475 -29.30 -4.42 12.98
CA ILE A 475 -27.86 -4.68 13.09
C ILE A 475 -27.64 -5.91 13.95
N LYS A 476 -26.91 -6.89 13.41
CA LYS A 476 -26.57 -8.13 14.11
C LYS A 476 -25.11 -8.11 14.55
N PRO A 477 -24.81 -7.89 15.84
CA PRO A 477 -23.43 -7.83 16.32
C PRO A 477 -22.62 -9.11 16.08
N GLY A 478 -23.31 -10.24 15.95
CA GLY A 478 -22.71 -11.54 15.64
C GLY A 478 -22.05 -11.60 14.26
N THR A 479 -22.55 -10.84 13.27
CA THR A 479 -21.98 -10.83 11.91
C THR A 479 -20.54 -10.30 11.92
N LEU A 480 -20.28 -9.24 12.69
CA LEU A 480 -18.94 -8.70 12.89
C LEU A 480 -18.07 -9.59 13.79
N SER A 481 -18.56 -9.83 15.01
CA SER A 481 -17.78 -10.46 16.07
C SER A 481 -17.36 -11.89 15.71
N ASN A 482 -18.30 -12.70 15.19
CA ASN A 482 -18.01 -14.08 14.82
C ASN A 482 -17.21 -14.18 13.52
N GLY A 483 -17.40 -13.24 12.58
CA GLY A 483 -16.66 -13.20 11.32
C GLY A 483 -15.16 -13.00 11.53
N LEU A 484 -14.78 -12.02 12.35
CA LEU A 484 -13.38 -11.76 12.69
C LEU A 484 -12.80 -12.88 13.55
N LYS A 485 -13.52 -13.27 14.61
CA LYS A 485 -13.10 -14.35 15.52
C LYS A 485 -12.81 -15.66 14.80
N TYR A 486 -13.70 -16.08 13.89
CA TYR A 486 -13.53 -17.32 13.12
C TYR A 486 -12.30 -17.27 12.20
N SER A 487 -12.16 -16.18 11.44
CA SER A 487 -11.09 -16.04 10.44
C SER A 487 -9.72 -16.02 11.11
N LEU A 488 -9.60 -15.30 12.24
CA LEU A 488 -8.37 -15.25 13.02
C LEU A 488 -8.08 -16.57 13.76
N ALA A 489 -9.10 -17.27 14.27
CA ALA A 489 -8.89 -18.54 14.98
C ALA A 489 -8.44 -19.67 14.03
N THR A 490 -9.02 -19.74 12.83
CA THR A 490 -8.82 -20.83 11.87
C THR A 490 -7.74 -20.54 10.82
N GLY A 491 -7.40 -19.27 10.60
CA GLY A 491 -6.49 -18.86 9.53
C GLY A 491 -7.08 -18.92 8.12
N ASN A 492 -8.41 -19.04 8.01
CA ASN A 492 -9.13 -18.99 6.74
C ASN A 492 -9.62 -17.56 6.46
N TRP A 493 -9.02 -16.91 5.46
CA TRP A 493 -9.38 -15.55 5.03
C TRP A 493 -10.38 -15.60 3.87
N GLY A 494 -11.68 -15.54 4.15
CA GLY A 494 -12.71 -15.47 3.11
C GLY A 494 -14.09 -15.98 3.51
N ASP A 495 -14.96 -16.13 2.51
CA ASP A 495 -16.31 -16.63 2.73
C ASP A 495 -16.30 -18.14 2.97
N GLN A 496 -16.80 -18.55 4.15
CA GLN A 496 -16.79 -19.93 4.64
C GLN A 496 -17.39 -20.93 3.64
N LYS A 497 -18.33 -20.47 2.81
CA LYS A 497 -19.04 -21.30 1.82
C LYS A 497 -18.22 -21.59 0.55
N LYS A 498 -17.11 -20.87 0.30
CA LYS A 498 -16.27 -21.01 -0.90
C LYS A 498 -14.80 -21.24 -0.53
N ALA A 499 -14.53 -22.40 0.07
CA ALA A 499 -13.21 -22.80 0.57
C ALA A 499 -12.07 -22.73 -0.48
N MET A 500 -12.35 -22.95 -1.77
CA MET A 500 -11.31 -22.92 -2.82
C MET A 500 -10.72 -21.55 -3.16
N SER A 501 -11.24 -20.44 -2.59
CA SER A 501 -10.70 -19.09 -2.81
C SER A 501 -10.09 -18.44 -1.55
N SER A 502 -10.08 -19.16 -0.43
CA SER A 502 -9.58 -18.65 0.85
C SER A 502 -8.05 -18.73 0.88
N THR A 503 -7.39 -17.61 1.20
CA THR A 503 -5.96 -17.62 1.54
C THR A 503 -5.79 -18.29 2.89
N ALA A 504 -5.37 -19.56 2.89
CA ALA A 504 -5.13 -20.34 4.10
C ALA A 504 -3.73 -20.06 4.67
N GLY A 505 -3.57 -20.19 5.99
CA GLY A 505 -2.27 -20.11 6.66
C GLY A 505 -1.80 -18.70 7.02
N VAL A 506 -2.68 -17.70 6.89
CA VAL A 506 -2.41 -16.30 7.27
C VAL A 506 -2.32 -16.13 8.79
N SER A 507 -3.20 -16.80 9.54
CA SER A 507 -3.16 -16.82 11.00
C SER A 507 -2.57 -18.13 11.50
N GLN A 508 -1.63 -18.05 12.44
CA GLN A 508 -0.95 -19.20 13.05
C GLN A 508 -0.94 -19.06 14.58
N VAL A 509 -0.81 -20.17 15.30
CA VAL A 509 -0.63 -20.12 16.76
C VAL A 509 0.77 -19.59 17.05
N LEU A 510 0.89 -18.62 17.97
CA LEU A 510 2.19 -18.06 18.33
C LEU A 510 3.11 -19.16 18.89
N ASN A 511 4.37 -19.13 18.48
CA ASN A 511 5.35 -20.13 18.92
C ASN A 511 6.17 -19.57 20.09
N ARG A 512 5.94 -20.09 21.29
CA ARG A 512 6.59 -19.68 22.54
C ARG A 512 7.65 -20.66 23.07
N TYR A 513 8.30 -21.46 22.23
CA TYR A 513 9.38 -22.33 22.72
C TYR A 513 10.52 -21.54 23.37
N THR A 514 10.92 -20.42 22.76
CA THR A 514 11.92 -19.49 23.31
C THR A 514 11.52 -18.05 23.02
N PHE A 515 12.22 -17.10 23.65
CA PHE A 515 12.05 -15.68 23.34
C PHE A 515 12.38 -15.39 21.87
N ALA A 516 13.49 -15.93 21.37
CA ALA A 516 13.91 -15.77 19.98
C ALA A 516 12.91 -16.39 18.98
N SER A 517 12.32 -17.55 19.28
CA SER A 517 11.31 -18.17 18.42
C SER A 517 10.06 -17.29 18.29
N THR A 518 9.67 -16.63 19.39
CA THR A 518 8.51 -15.73 19.41
C THR A 518 8.74 -14.54 18.49
N LEU A 519 9.89 -13.89 18.60
CA LEU A 519 10.24 -12.74 17.77
C LEU A 519 10.43 -13.12 16.29
N SER A 520 11.13 -14.23 16.01
CA SER A 520 11.28 -14.76 14.64
C SER A 520 9.92 -15.04 14.00
N HIS A 521 8.96 -15.59 14.77
CA HIS A 521 7.62 -15.86 14.27
C HIS A 521 6.86 -14.57 13.91
N LEU A 522 6.97 -13.52 14.72
CA LEU A 522 6.32 -12.22 14.49
C LEU A 522 6.87 -11.47 13.25
N ARG A 523 8.14 -11.72 12.88
CA ARG A 523 8.82 -11.13 11.71
C ARG A 523 8.79 -12.00 10.45
N ARG A 524 8.04 -13.08 10.48
CA ARG A 524 7.92 -14.02 9.37
C ARG A 524 7.04 -13.45 8.26
N THR A 525 7.44 -13.70 7.03
CA THR A 525 6.70 -13.41 5.80
C THR A 525 6.51 -14.69 5.00
N ASN A 526 5.42 -14.77 4.25
CA ASN A 526 5.07 -15.94 3.47
C ASN A 526 4.74 -15.56 2.03
N THR A 527 5.30 -16.31 1.09
CA THR A 527 4.92 -16.22 -0.33
C THR A 527 3.71 -17.14 -0.59
N PRO A 528 2.58 -16.64 -1.12
CA PRO A 528 1.34 -17.39 -1.29
C PRO A 528 1.39 -18.31 -2.51
N ILE A 529 2.32 -19.26 -2.50
CA ILE A 529 2.52 -20.27 -3.55
C ILE A 529 2.32 -21.66 -2.98
N GLY A 530 1.71 -22.54 -3.76
CA GLY A 530 1.53 -23.95 -3.39
C GLY A 530 2.88 -24.61 -3.09
N ARG A 531 2.95 -25.35 -1.98
CA ARG A 531 4.20 -25.98 -1.50
C ARG A 531 4.64 -27.18 -2.35
N ASP A 532 3.77 -27.66 -3.25
CA ASP A 532 4.00 -28.86 -4.06
C ASP A 532 4.97 -28.63 -5.24
N GLY A 533 5.25 -27.36 -5.60
CA GLY A 533 6.14 -27.01 -6.70
C GLY A 533 7.64 -27.07 -6.35
N LYS A 534 8.41 -27.87 -7.09
CA LYS A 534 9.89 -27.92 -7.05
C LYS A 534 10.56 -26.87 -7.96
N LEU A 535 9.97 -25.69 -8.09
CA LEU A 535 10.56 -24.61 -8.91
C LEU A 535 11.65 -23.89 -8.12
N ALA A 536 12.81 -23.65 -8.74
CA ALA A 536 13.93 -22.95 -8.12
C ALA A 536 13.62 -21.46 -7.91
N LYS A 537 13.04 -20.80 -8.92
CA LYS A 537 12.44 -19.47 -8.79
C LYS A 537 10.97 -19.65 -8.40
N PRO A 538 10.48 -19.09 -7.28
CA PRO A 538 11.00 -17.93 -6.54
C PRO A 538 11.72 -18.26 -5.21
N ARG A 539 12.17 -19.50 -5.00
CA ARG A 539 12.80 -19.94 -3.73
C ARG A 539 14.25 -19.47 -3.59
N GLN A 540 14.92 -19.24 -4.71
CA GLN A 540 16.31 -18.79 -4.74
C GLN A 540 16.44 -17.39 -4.11
N LEU A 541 17.50 -17.19 -3.34
CA LEU A 541 17.85 -15.87 -2.81
C LEU A 541 18.15 -14.91 -3.97
N HIS A 542 17.41 -13.81 -4.04
CA HIS A 542 17.61 -12.71 -4.96
C HIS A 542 18.53 -11.65 -4.33
N ASN A 543 19.32 -10.94 -5.14
CA ASN A 543 20.22 -9.86 -4.67
C ASN A 543 19.45 -8.70 -4.02
N THR A 544 18.26 -8.37 -4.53
CA THR A 544 17.38 -7.32 -3.94
C THR A 544 16.80 -7.70 -2.57
N HIS A 545 17.12 -8.87 -2.01
CA HIS A 545 16.78 -9.20 -0.63
C HIS A 545 17.78 -8.63 0.37
N TRP A 546 18.96 -8.21 -0.08
CA TRP A 546 20.02 -7.68 0.77
C TRP A 546 19.51 -6.52 1.63
N GLY A 547 19.81 -6.53 2.93
CA GLY A 547 19.38 -5.49 3.87
C GLY A 547 17.89 -5.55 4.27
N LEU A 548 17.03 -6.27 3.54
CA LEU A 548 15.58 -6.31 3.79
C LEU A 548 15.14 -7.65 4.40
N VAL A 549 15.72 -8.75 3.93
CA VAL A 549 15.37 -10.11 4.33
C VAL A 549 16.63 -10.85 4.74
N CYS A 550 16.53 -11.63 5.81
CA CYS A 550 17.64 -12.46 6.27
C CYS A 550 18.01 -13.51 5.20
N PRO A 551 19.27 -13.60 4.76
CA PRO A 551 19.68 -14.53 3.73
C PRO A 551 19.71 -16.00 4.20
N ALA A 552 19.84 -16.25 5.51
CA ALA A 552 20.04 -17.58 6.08
C ALA A 552 18.81 -18.14 6.82
N GLU A 553 17.90 -17.27 7.30
CA GLU A 553 16.81 -17.67 8.18
C GLU A 553 15.56 -18.06 7.37
N THR A 554 15.56 -19.29 6.85
CA THR A 554 14.44 -19.94 6.16
C THR A 554 14.25 -21.35 6.73
N PRO A 555 13.01 -21.85 6.86
CA PRO A 555 12.79 -23.23 7.26
C PRO A 555 13.33 -24.21 6.23
N GLU A 556 13.74 -25.39 6.71
CA GLU A 556 14.16 -26.50 5.85
C GLU A 556 12.95 -27.19 5.16
N GLY A 557 13.21 -27.87 4.04
CA GLY A 557 12.19 -28.66 3.33
C GLY A 557 11.32 -27.86 2.36
N GLN A 558 10.02 -28.22 2.27
CA GLN A 558 9.11 -27.73 1.22
C GLN A 558 8.79 -26.23 1.31
N ALA A 559 9.04 -25.60 2.45
CA ALA A 559 8.83 -24.16 2.66
C ALA A 559 10.09 -23.32 2.41
N CYS A 560 11.22 -23.96 2.09
CA CYS A 560 12.50 -23.27 1.86
C CYS A 560 12.36 -22.19 0.77
N GLY A 561 12.78 -20.97 1.12
CA GLY A 561 12.72 -19.78 0.27
C GLY A 561 11.33 -19.15 0.09
N LEU A 562 10.26 -19.83 0.51
CA LEU A 562 8.89 -19.28 0.49
C LEU A 562 8.54 -18.56 1.78
N VAL A 563 9.04 -19.08 2.90
CA VAL A 563 8.96 -18.45 4.21
C VAL A 563 10.27 -17.72 4.46
N LYS A 564 10.19 -16.42 4.68
CA LYS A 564 11.35 -15.56 4.86
C LYS A 564 11.20 -14.75 6.14
N ASN A 565 12.29 -14.33 6.75
CA ASN A 565 12.28 -13.47 7.93
C ASN A 565 12.89 -12.12 7.61
N LEU A 566 12.26 -11.05 8.09
CA LEU A 566 12.77 -9.69 7.93
C LEU A 566 14.12 -9.51 8.61
N SER A 567 14.99 -8.68 8.04
CA SER A 567 16.27 -8.29 8.66
C SER A 567 16.04 -7.44 9.92
N LEU A 568 17.06 -7.25 10.75
CA LEU A 568 16.92 -6.55 12.03
C LEU A 568 16.35 -5.12 11.89
N MET A 569 16.91 -4.30 11.00
CA MET A 569 16.49 -2.91 10.78
C MET A 569 15.45 -2.73 9.65
N CYS A 570 14.95 -3.82 9.06
CA CYS A 570 13.90 -3.76 8.06
C CYS A 570 12.64 -3.09 8.63
N TYR A 571 12.19 -2.04 7.96
CA TYR A 571 10.94 -1.34 8.21
C TYR A 571 9.96 -1.60 7.06
N VAL A 572 8.66 -1.63 7.36
CA VAL A 572 7.61 -1.83 6.35
C VAL A 572 6.69 -0.62 6.36
N SER A 573 6.46 -0.01 5.21
CA SER A 573 5.64 1.21 5.11
C SER A 573 4.19 0.96 5.49
N VAL A 574 3.59 1.90 6.25
CA VAL A 574 2.16 1.91 6.57
C VAL A 574 1.35 2.67 5.52
N GLY A 575 2.01 3.55 4.77
CA GLY A 575 1.42 4.34 3.70
C GLY A 575 1.08 5.77 4.13
N SER A 576 1.11 6.69 3.18
CA SER A 576 0.83 8.11 3.42
C SER A 576 0.04 8.74 2.26
N PRO A 577 -0.75 9.79 2.54
CA PRO A 577 -1.55 10.46 1.52
C PRO A 577 -0.66 11.15 0.47
N SER A 578 -0.95 10.88 -0.81
CA SER A 578 -0.18 11.38 -1.97
C SER A 578 -0.67 12.72 -2.52
N GLU A 579 -1.90 13.13 -2.20
CA GLU A 579 -2.56 14.34 -2.74
C GLU A 579 -1.75 15.64 -2.51
N PRO A 580 -1.22 15.93 -1.30
CA PRO A 580 -0.45 17.17 -1.06
C PRO A 580 0.82 17.26 -1.90
N LEU A 581 1.43 16.12 -2.22
CA LEU A 581 2.64 16.05 -3.03
C LEU A 581 2.38 16.45 -4.49
N ILE A 582 1.21 16.08 -5.01
CA ILE A 582 0.80 16.45 -6.37
C ILE A 582 0.64 17.96 -6.47
N GLU A 583 -0.05 18.59 -5.52
CA GLU A 583 -0.21 20.06 -5.48
C GLU A 583 1.13 20.79 -5.38
N PHE A 584 2.04 20.28 -4.55
CA PHE A 584 3.39 20.82 -4.44
C PHE A 584 4.14 20.80 -5.78
N MET A 585 4.07 19.69 -6.53
CA MET A 585 4.74 19.58 -7.83
C MET A 585 4.11 20.48 -8.89
N ILE A 586 2.78 20.63 -8.91
CA ILE A 586 2.08 21.55 -9.83
C ILE A 586 2.58 22.98 -9.62
N ASN A 587 2.65 23.42 -8.35
CA ASN A 587 3.13 24.76 -8.00
C ASN A 587 4.61 25.02 -8.36
N ARG A 588 5.40 23.96 -8.57
CA ARG A 588 6.82 24.03 -8.96
C ARG A 588 7.06 23.87 -10.47
N GLY A 589 6.01 23.87 -11.28
CA GLY A 589 6.11 23.85 -12.75
C GLY A 589 5.89 22.49 -13.39
N MET A 590 5.28 21.53 -12.68
CA MET A 590 4.78 20.30 -13.31
C MET A 590 3.54 20.60 -14.16
N GLU A 591 3.59 20.23 -15.43
CA GLU A 591 2.44 20.29 -16.35
C GLU A 591 1.58 19.04 -16.19
N VAL A 592 0.26 19.19 -16.12
CA VAL A 592 -0.67 18.05 -15.99
C VAL A 592 -0.76 17.29 -17.31
N VAL A 593 -0.92 15.96 -17.27
CA VAL A 593 -1.00 15.11 -18.49
C VAL A 593 -2.05 15.57 -19.50
N GLU A 594 -3.15 16.17 -19.06
CA GLU A 594 -4.23 16.65 -19.94
C GLU A 594 -3.80 17.87 -20.79
N GLU A 595 -2.83 18.64 -20.33
CA GLU A 595 -2.27 19.81 -21.03
C GLU A 595 -0.99 19.47 -21.82
N TYR A 596 -0.51 18.22 -21.68
CA TYR A 596 0.72 17.78 -22.32
C TYR A 596 0.56 17.58 -23.82
N GLU A 597 1.40 18.26 -24.60
CA GLU A 597 1.53 18.06 -26.04
C GLU A 597 2.77 17.20 -26.38
N PRO A 598 2.59 15.92 -26.79
CA PRO A 598 3.71 14.99 -27.00
C PRO A 598 4.73 15.45 -28.04
N LEU A 599 4.27 16.16 -29.07
CA LEU A 599 5.12 16.60 -30.19
C LEU A 599 6.00 17.79 -29.83
N ARG A 600 5.57 18.62 -28.88
CA ARG A 600 6.28 19.83 -28.48
C ARG A 600 7.46 19.50 -27.57
N TYR A 601 7.27 18.55 -26.66
CA TYR A 601 8.26 18.17 -25.68
C TYR A 601 8.46 16.64 -25.58
N PRO A 602 9.03 16.01 -26.62
CA PRO A 602 9.16 14.55 -26.68
C PRO A 602 10.10 13.95 -25.62
N HIS A 603 10.99 14.76 -25.04
CA HIS A 603 11.98 14.35 -24.04
C HIS A 603 11.64 14.81 -22.60
N ALA A 604 10.41 15.29 -22.37
CA ALA A 604 9.97 15.66 -21.04
C ALA A 604 9.93 14.42 -20.13
N THR A 605 10.38 14.59 -18.88
CA THR A 605 10.37 13.51 -17.90
C THR A 605 8.96 13.28 -17.40
N LYS A 606 8.51 12.03 -17.42
CA LYS A 606 7.17 11.63 -16.99
C LYS A 606 7.15 11.43 -15.48
N ILE A 607 6.18 12.01 -14.80
CA ILE A 607 6.05 11.94 -13.34
C ILE A 607 4.92 10.98 -12.99
N PHE A 608 5.26 9.93 -12.24
CA PHE A 608 4.34 8.92 -11.75
C PHE A 608 4.21 9.02 -10.23
N VAL A 609 2.98 9.02 -9.73
CA VAL A 609 2.68 8.93 -8.30
C VAL A 609 1.85 7.67 -8.09
N ASN A 610 2.38 6.70 -7.35
CA ASN A 610 1.75 5.39 -7.09
C ASN A 610 1.25 4.67 -8.37
N GLY A 611 2.01 4.85 -9.46
CA GLY A 611 1.72 4.29 -10.78
C GLY A 611 0.74 5.09 -11.65
N VAL A 612 0.12 6.15 -11.12
CA VAL A 612 -0.67 7.11 -11.92
C VAL A 612 0.28 8.09 -12.61
N TRP A 613 0.16 8.23 -13.92
CA TRP A 613 0.86 9.28 -14.67
C TRP A 613 0.16 10.62 -14.41
N VAL A 614 0.76 11.48 -13.58
CA VAL A 614 0.16 12.73 -13.11
C VAL A 614 0.53 13.90 -14.03
N GLY A 615 1.79 13.96 -14.45
CA GLY A 615 2.28 15.09 -15.23
C GLY A 615 3.60 14.82 -15.94
N VAL A 616 4.12 15.88 -16.55
CA VAL A 616 5.46 15.92 -17.14
C VAL A 616 6.22 17.15 -16.64
N HIS A 617 7.55 17.07 -16.70
CA HIS A 617 8.41 18.20 -16.35
C HIS A 617 9.63 18.24 -17.27
N GLN A 618 10.02 19.44 -17.70
CA GLN A 618 11.15 19.65 -18.62
C GLN A 618 12.50 19.51 -17.91
N ASP A 619 12.63 20.05 -16.70
CA ASP A 619 13.84 19.99 -15.89
C ASP A 619 13.68 19.11 -14.64
N PRO A 620 13.78 17.79 -14.76
CA PRO A 620 13.60 16.89 -13.62
C PRO A 620 14.68 17.05 -12.56
N LYS A 621 15.88 17.57 -12.88
CA LYS A 621 16.98 17.64 -11.90
C LYS A 621 16.60 18.58 -10.75
N HIS A 622 16.09 19.76 -11.11
CA HIS A 622 15.66 20.76 -10.14
C HIS A 622 14.45 20.31 -9.31
N LEU A 623 13.43 19.73 -9.95
CA LEU A 623 12.23 19.23 -9.25
C LEU A 623 12.57 18.11 -8.27
N VAL A 624 13.39 17.14 -8.68
CA VAL A 624 13.77 16.00 -7.84
C VAL A 624 14.56 16.45 -6.61
N GLY A 625 15.50 17.40 -6.77
CA GLY A 625 16.22 17.98 -5.65
C GLY A 625 15.28 18.63 -4.63
N GLN A 626 14.35 19.46 -5.10
CA GLN A 626 13.37 20.11 -4.22
C GLN A 626 12.47 19.12 -3.48
N VAL A 627 12.01 18.06 -4.15
CA VAL A 627 11.17 17.03 -3.52
C VAL A 627 11.99 16.23 -2.50
N LEU A 628 13.24 15.88 -2.81
CA LEU A 628 14.14 15.21 -1.86
C LEU A 628 14.40 16.08 -0.62
N ASP A 629 14.60 17.38 -0.80
CA ASP A 629 14.80 18.31 0.32
C ASP A 629 13.57 18.38 1.23
N THR A 630 12.35 18.28 0.68
CA THR A 630 11.14 18.23 1.52
C THR A 630 11.08 16.98 2.39
N ARG A 631 11.65 15.86 1.92
CA ARG A 631 11.79 14.62 2.70
C ARG A 631 12.84 14.76 3.79
N ARG A 632 14.01 15.32 3.48
CA ARG A 632 15.11 15.54 4.44
C ARG A 632 14.72 16.51 5.56
N LYS A 633 13.97 17.57 5.22
CA LYS A 633 13.40 18.52 6.19
C LYS A 633 12.17 17.99 6.94
N SER A 634 11.77 16.74 6.69
CA SER A 634 10.61 16.08 7.32
C SER A 634 9.26 16.77 7.08
N TYR A 635 9.11 17.55 6.00
CA TYR A 635 7.79 18.01 5.55
C TYR A 635 7.02 16.88 4.86
N LEU A 636 7.75 16.04 4.14
CA LEU A 636 7.25 14.79 3.58
C LEU A 636 7.54 13.64 4.54
N GLN A 637 6.61 12.70 4.69
CA GLN A 637 6.83 11.52 5.53
C GLN A 637 8.04 10.73 4.98
N TYR A 638 8.93 10.32 5.89
CA TYR A 638 10.16 9.58 5.55
C TYR A 638 9.91 8.27 4.81
N GLU A 639 8.68 7.77 4.84
CA GLU A 639 8.22 6.59 4.11
C GLU A 639 8.02 6.79 2.62
N VAL A 640 8.00 8.01 2.08
CA VAL A 640 7.77 8.23 0.64
C VAL A 640 9.06 7.94 -0.14
N SER A 641 9.00 7.01 -1.09
CA SER A 641 10.14 6.66 -1.95
C SER A 641 10.18 7.52 -3.21
N LEU A 642 11.37 7.97 -3.57
CA LEU A 642 11.61 8.88 -4.70
C LEU A 642 12.63 8.23 -5.66
N ILE A 643 12.19 7.84 -6.85
CA ILE A 643 13.03 7.10 -7.80
C ILE A 643 13.12 7.86 -9.11
N ARG A 644 14.34 8.24 -9.50
CA ARG A 644 14.60 8.93 -10.78
C ARG A 644 15.30 7.98 -11.75
N GLU A 645 14.55 7.44 -12.70
CA GLU A 645 15.09 6.61 -13.79
C GLU A 645 15.54 7.50 -14.95
N ILE A 646 16.83 7.83 -14.98
CA ILE A 646 17.42 8.73 -15.99
C ILE A 646 17.31 8.14 -17.40
N ARG A 647 17.53 6.83 -17.56
CA ARG A 647 17.50 6.14 -18.86
C ARG A 647 16.12 6.16 -19.51
N ASP A 648 15.07 5.98 -18.72
CA ASP A 648 13.68 5.91 -19.20
C ASP A 648 12.97 7.27 -19.16
N GLN A 649 13.63 8.30 -18.62
CA GLN A 649 13.07 9.64 -18.40
C GLN A 649 11.78 9.58 -17.57
N GLU A 650 11.85 8.86 -16.44
CA GLU A 650 10.73 8.68 -15.50
C GLU A 650 11.15 9.14 -14.10
N PHE A 651 10.25 9.85 -13.44
CA PHE A 651 10.32 10.11 -12.01
C PHE A 651 9.13 9.42 -11.33
N LYS A 652 9.41 8.44 -10.48
CA LYS A 652 8.41 7.61 -9.81
C LYS A 652 8.42 7.92 -8.32
N ILE A 653 7.24 8.16 -7.79
CA ILE A 653 7.03 8.42 -6.38
C ILE A 653 6.06 7.37 -5.84
N PHE A 654 6.44 6.70 -4.76
CA PHE A 654 5.59 5.73 -4.08
C PHE A 654 5.33 6.16 -2.65
N SER A 655 4.06 6.29 -2.29
CA SER A 655 3.56 6.52 -0.92
C SER A 655 2.70 5.35 -0.42
N ASP A 656 2.63 4.25 -1.18
CA ASP A 656 1.82 3.09 -0.86
C ASP A 656 2.36 2.28 0.34
N ALA A 657 1.46 1.51 0.96
CA ALA A 657 1.75 0.64 2.09
C ALA A 657 2.37 -0.69 1.66
N GLY A 658 3.16 -1.31 2.54
CA GLY A 658 3.76 -2.61 2.33
C GLY A 658 5.07 -2.60 1.54
N ARG A 659 5.67 -1.43 1.31
CA ARG A 659 7.07 -1.33 0.82
C ARG A 659 8.01 -1.73 1.93
N VAL A 660 9.14 -2.33 1.56
CA VAL A 660 10.12 -2.84 2.52
C VAL A 660 11.34 -1.96 2.41
N MET A 661 11.65 -1.27 3.49
CA MET A 661 12.67 -0.24 3.51
C MET A 661 13.74 -0.57 4.56
N ARG A 662 14.93 0.01 4.39
CA ARG A 662 15.96 0.00 5.42
C ARG A 662 16.53 1.39 5.66
N PRO A 663 16.81 1.76 6.92
CA PRO A 663 17.49 3.01 7.22
C PRO A 663 18.98 2.91 6.85
N VAL A 664 19.51 3.97 6.23
CA VAL A 664 20.92 4.15 5.88
C VAL A 664 21.36 5.58 6.19
N PHE A 665 22.66 5.79 6.38
CA PHE A 665 23.20 7.13 6.57
C PHE A 665 23.22 7.91 5.25
N THR A 666 22.87 9.19 5.33
CA THR A 666 22.88 10.10 4.19
C THR A 666 24.28 10.66 3.97
N VAL A 667 24.75 10.63 2.71
CA VAL A 667 25.98 11.31 2.28
C VAL A 667 25.61 12.60 1.57
N GLN A 668 26.31 13.67 1.90
CA GLN A 668 26.08 14.98 1.30
C GLN A 668 26.62 15.01 -0.15
N GLN A 669 25.74 15.31 -1.11
CA GLN A 669 26.05 15.22 -2.54
C GLN A 669 26.54 16.54 -3.16
N GLU A 670 26.15 17.66 -2.58
CA GLU A 670 26.52 19.02 -3.00
C GLU A 670 27.03 19.79 -1.78
N ASP A 671 27.97 20.72 -1.97
CA ASP A 671 28.49 21.51 -0.87
C ASP A 671 27.35 22.33 -0.25
N ASP A 672 27.13 22.15 1.05
CA ASP A 672 26.06 22.84 1.75
C ASP A 672 26.62 24.05 2.51
N PRO A 673 26.35 25.28 2.03
CA PRO A 673 26.83 26.49 2.69
C PRO A 673 26.13 26.75 4.04
N GLU A 674 24.96 26.14 4.32
CA GLU A 674 24.24 26.34 5.58
C GLU A 674 24.84 25.50 6.72
N THR A 675 25.23 24.25 6.44
CA THR A 675 25.83 23.34 7.43
C THR A 675 27.35 23.34 7.44
N GLY A 676 27.99 23.89 6.39
CA GLY A 676 29.45 23.88 6.24
C GLY A 676 30.01 22.51 5.85
N LEU A 677 29.16 21.54 5.52
CA LEU A 677 29.58 20.20 5.11
C LEU A 677 30.00 20.20 3.64
N GLU A 678 31.23 19.78 3.38
CA GLU A 678 31.72 19.56 2.03
C GLU A 678 31.12 18.29 1.43
N LYS A 679 31.03 18.25 0.10
CA LYS A 679 30.62 17.09 -0.66
C LYS A 679 31.36 15.81 -0.28
N GLY A 680 30.59 14.75 -0.04
CA GLY A 680 31.11 13.41 0.27
C GLY A 680 31.23 13.11 1.76
N HIS A 681 30.95 14.07 2.65
CA HIS A 681 30.84 13.80 4.09
C HIS A 681 29.51 13.13 4.44
N LEU A 682 29.51 12.42 5.57
CA LEU A 682 28.27 12.00 6.22
C LEU A 682 27.55 13.21 6.81
N VAL A 683 26.24 13.22 6.69
CA VAL A 683 25.38 14.22 7.38
C VAL A 683 25.38 13.97 8.90
N LEU A 684 25.61 12.72 9.31
CA LEU A 684 25.78 12.36 10.72
C LEU A 684 27.13 12.90 11.24
N SER A 685 27.07 13.88 12.14
CA SER A 685 28.24 14.41 12.84
C SER A 685 28.47 13.72 14.18
N LYS A 686 29.73 13.73 14.65
CA LYS A 686 30.10 13.22 15.97
C LYS A 686 29.36 13.93 17.10
N GLU A 687 29.03 15.21 16.92
CA GLU A 687 28.20 15.97 17.88
C GLU A 687 26.80 15.37 18.08
N LEU A 688 26.15 14.92 16.99
CA LEU A 688 24.83 14.28 17.07
C LEU A 688 24.92 12.95 17.80
N VAL A 689 25.97 12.16 17.54
CA VAL A 689 26.22 10.90 18.25
C VAL A 689 26.47 11.15 19.73
N ASN A 690 27.31 12.12 20.07
CA ASN A 690 27.61 12.48 21.46
C ASN A 690 26.37 12.97 22.21
N LYS A 691 25.47 13.71 21.54
CA LYS A 691 24.16 14.09 22.11
C LYS A 691 23.29 12.87 22.38
N LEU A 692 23.21 11.93 21.44
CA LEU A 692 22.46 10.67 21.63
C LEU A 692 23.03 9.83 22.76
N ALA A 693 24.35 9.72 22.87
CA ALA A 693 25.02 9.00 23.95
C ALA A 693 24.70 9.62 25.31
N LYS A 694 24.71 10.96 25.41
CA LYS A 694 24.31 11.69 26.61
C LYS A 694 22.86 11.45 26.98
N GLU A 695 21.94 11.52 26.00
CA GLU A 695 20.51 11.24 26.21
C GLU A 695 20.23 9.80 26.68
N GLN A 696 21.03 8.83 26.22
CA GLN A 696 20.91 7.43 26.66
C GLN A 696 21.39 7.23 28.10
N ALA A 697 22.44 7.95 28.50
CA ALA A 697 22.97 7.90 29.87
C ALA A 697 22.09 8.68 30.85
N GLU A 698 21.61 9.85 30.44
CA GLU A 698 20.80 10.78 31.21
C GLU A 698 19.56 11.15 30.40
N PRO A 699 18.45 10.40 30.54
CA PRO A 699 17.22 10.72 29.83
C PRO A 699 16.68 12.07 30.31
N PRO A 700 16.39 13.02 29.41
CA PRO A 700 15.87 14.34 29.78
C PRO A 700 14.52 14.24 30.51
N GLU A 701 14.26 15.16 31.44
CA GLU A 701 13.01 15.20 32.22
C GLU A 701 11.78 15.43 31.33
N ASP A 702 11.93 16.18 30.23
CA ASP A 702 10.88 16.38 29.23
C ASP A 702 11.10 15.48 28.00
N PRO A 703 10.17 14.55 27.69
CA PRO A 703 10.24 13.72 26.49
C PRO A 703 10.32 14.49 25.16
N SER A 704 9.92 15.76 25.14
CA SER A 704 9.96 16.60 23.93
C SER A 704 11.35 17.15 23.59
N GLU A 705 12.27 17.15 24.56
CA GLU A 705 13.67 17.58 24.35
C GLU A 705 14.57 16.43 23.87
N LYS A 706 14.08 15.18 23.90
CA LYS A 706 14.80 14.01 23.41
C LYS A 706 14.96 14.07 21.89
N LEU A 707 16.20 14.09 21.39
CA LEU A 707 16.50 13.94 19.97
C LEU A 707 16.06 12.55 19.50
N GLY A 708 16.61 11.51 20.12
CA GLY A 708 16.36 10.11 19.76
C GLY A 708 16.48 9.80 18.26
N TRP A 709 15.85 8.70 17.83
CA TRP A 709 15.86 8.29 16.43
C TRP A 709 15.08 9.25 15.52
N GLU A 710 13.96 9.80 16.01
CA GLU A 710 13.15 10.74 15.22
C GLU A 710 13.90 12.04 14.92
N GLY A 711 14.70 12.53 15.86
CA GLY A 711 15.56 13.70 15.68
C GLY A 711 16.63 13.49 14.62
N LEU A 712 17.21 12.29 14.52
CA LEU A 712 18.14 11.93 13.44
C LEU A 712 17.48 11.97 12.05
N ILE A 713 16.23 11.49 11.95
CA ILE A 713 15.45 11.58 10.71
C ILE A 713 15.16 13.06 10.39
N ARG A 714 14.75 13.86 11.38
CA ARG A 714 14.47 15.29 11.21
C ARG A 714 15.69 16.11 10.81
N ALA A 715 16.88 15.69 11.26
CA ALA A 715 18.15 16.26 10.86
C ALA A 715 18.59 15.82 9.44
N GLY A 716 17.89 14.86 8.81
CA GLY A 716 18.26 14.31 7.51
C GLY A 716 19.50 13.41 7.53
N ALA A 717 20.00 13.05 8.72
CA ALA A 717 21.19 12.21 8.89
C ALA A 717 20.94 10.75 8.48
N VAL A 718 19.68 10.30 8.57
CA VAL A 718 19.24 8.96 8.19
C VAL A 718 18.09 9.06 7.20
N GLU A 719 18.19 8.31 6.11
CA GLU A 719 17.12 8.12 5.12
C GLU A 719 16.70 6.65 5.05
N TYR A 720 15.42 6.41 4.77
CA TYR A 720 14.89 5.05 4.55
C TYR A 720 14.88 4.73 3.06
N LEU A 721 15.64 3.75 2.61
CA LEU A 721 15.62 3.32 1.21
C LEU A 721 14.70 2.13 1.02
N ASP A 722 13.78 2.22 0.05
CA ASP A 722 13.04 1.08 -0.47
C ASP A 722 13.89 0.33 -1.51
N ALA A 723 13.57 -0.94 -1.75
CA ALA A 723 14.26 -1.81 -2.69
C ALA A 723 14.32 -1.26 -4.13
N GLU A 724 13.38 -0.41 -4.55
CA GLU A 724 13.46 0.26 -5.87
C GLU A 724 14.34 1.52 -5.86
N GLU A 725 14.42 2.22 -4.72
CA GLU A 725 15.25 3.41 -4.56
C GLU A 725 16.74 3.06 -4.50
N GLU A 726 17.04 1.87 -3.96
CA GLU A 726 18.37 1.26 -3.96
C GLU A 726 18.98 1.11 -5.36
N GLU A 727 18.17 0.87 -6.40
CA GLU A 727 18.66 0.75 -7.79
C GLU A 727 19.23 2.07 -8.34
N THR A 728 18.82 3.20 -7.75
CA THR A 728 19.33 4.53 -8.12
C THR A 728 20.38 5.06 -7.13
N SER A 729 20.55 4.38 -6.00
CA SER A 729 21.42 4.81 -4.91
C SER A 729 22.78 4.12 -4.99
N MET A 730 23.84 4.83 -4.61
CA MET A 730 25.18 4.27 -4.43
C MET A 730 25.54 4.25 -2.94
N ILE A 731 25.67 3.07 -2.35
CA ILE A 731 25.80 2.87 -0.90
C ILE A 731 27.22 2.40 -0.55
N CYS A 732 27.90 3.09 0.36
CA CYS A 732 29.17 2.62 0.93
C CYS A 732 28.94 1.59 2.05
N MET A 733 29.88 0.65 2.22
CA MET A 733 29.76 -0.42 3.21
C MET A 733 30.14 0.01 4.63
N THR A 734 31.12 0.90 4.75
CA THR A 734 31.59 1.43 6.04
C THR A 734 31.92 2.93 5.92
N PRO A 735 31.81 3.71 7.01
CA PRO A 735 32.27 5.10 7.05
C PRO A 735 33.76 5.24 6.69
N GLU A 736 34.59 4.28 7.09
CA GLU A 736 36.02 4.24 6.73
C GLU A 736 36.22 4.17 5.21
N ASP A 737 35.44 3.36 4.50
CA ASP A 737 35.54 3.26 3.03
C ASP A 737 35.15 4.58 2.33
N LEU A 738 34.26 5.36 2.94
CA LEU A 738 33.89 6.68 2.45
C LEU A 738 35.03 7.69 2.63
N GLU A 739 35.72 7.66 3.77
CA GLU A 739 36.87 8.52 4.02
C GLU A 739 38.04 8.18 3.09
N LEU A 740 38.33 6.88 2.90
CA LEU A 740 39.32 6.42 1.91
C LEU A 740 38.96 6.91 0.50
N TYR A 741 37.69 6.86 0.13
CA TYR A 741 37.21 7.39 -1.14
C TYR A 741 37.48 8.90 -1.29
N ARG A 742 37.29 9.67 -0.22
CA ARG A 742 37.57 11.12 -0.22
C ARG A 742 39.06 11.42 -0.36
N LEU A 743 39.90 10.73 0.42
CA LEU A 743 41.36 10.83 0.33
C LEU A 743 41.87 10.49 -1.08
N GLN A 744 41.32 9.42 -1.67
CA GLN A 744 41.64 9.02 -3.04
C GLN A 744 41.23 10.09 -4.07
N LYS A 745 40.07 10.73 -3.90
CA LYS A 745 39.65 11.84 -4.78
C LYS A 745 40.46 13.12 -4.58
N ALA A 746 40.98 13.35 -3.38
CA ALA A 746 41.92 14.42 -3.08
C ALA A 746 43.34 14.17 -3.65
N GLY A 747 43.59 12.97 -4.21
CA GLY A 747 44.88 12.61 -4.81
C GLY A 747 45.91 12.12 -3.80
N VAL A 748 45.50 11.80 -2.58
CA VAL A 748 46.36 11.19 -1.57
C VAL A 748 46.57 9.73 -1.94
N ALA A 749 47.83 9.33 -2.12
CA ALA A 749 48.18 7.93 -2.35
C ALA A 749 47.97 7.15 -1.04
N LEU A 750 46.98 6.27 -1.04
CA LEU A 750 46.80 5.31 0.03
C LEU A 750 47.76 4.15 -0.23
N ASP A 751 48.82 4.04 0.56
CA ASP A 751 49.62 2.82 0.57
C ASP A 751 48.78 1.71 1.23
N ASP A 752 48.36 0.75 0.42
CA ASP A 752 47.82 -0.55 0.89
C ASP A 752 48.97 -1.37 1.52
N ASP A 753 49.68 -0.82 2.52
CA ASP A 753 50.71 -1.58 3.24
C ASP A 753 50.02 -2.60 4.15
N MET A 754 49.75 -3.77 3.57
CA MET A 754 49.21 -4.96 4.24
C MET A 754 50.20 -5.57 5.26
N GLY A 755 51.35 -4.91 5.51
CA GLY A 755 52.44 -5.39 6.35
C GLY A 755 52.14 -5.38 7.86
N ASP A 756 51.39 -4.39 8.36
CA ASP A 756 51.28 -4.16 9.82
C ASP A 756 50.06 -4.84 10.48
N ASP A 757 49.09 -5.34 9.71
CA ASP A 757 47.83 -5.88 10.24
C ASP A 757 47.40 -7.23 9.60
N LEU A 758 48.12 -8.32 9.91
CA LEU A 758 47.88 -9.65 9.32
C LEU A 758 46.51 -10.29 9.63
N ASN A 759 45.77 -9.83 10.65
CA ASN A 759 44.53 -10.45 11.14
C ASN A 759 43.25 -9.67 10.79
N ARG A 760 43.28 -8.82 9.75
CA ARG A 760 42.10 -8.06 9.30
C ARG A 760 41.41 -8.71 8.11
N ARG A 761 40.13 -8.37 7.93
CA ARG A 761 39.38 -8.80 6.73
C ARG A 761 39.97 -8.14 5.50
N LEU A 762 40.05 -8.91 4.40
CA LEU A 762 40.40 -8.35 3.11
C LEU A 762 39.29 -7.38 2.66
N LYS A 763 39.60 -6.08 2.66
CA LYS A 763 38.69 -5.06 2.13
C LYS A 763 38.64 -5.13 0.61
N THR A 764 37.47 -4.84 0.04
CA THR A 764 37.34 -4.67 -1.41
C THR A 764 37.99 -3.35 -1.82
N LYS A 765 38.90 -3.40 -2.80
CA LYS A 765 39.53 -2.19 -3.34
C LYS A 765 38.47 -1.23 -3.86
N THR A 766 38.61 0.06 -3.51
CA THR A 766 37.74 1.11 -4.01
C THR A 766 37.83 1.16 -5.54
N ASN A 767 36.69 1.11 -6.21
CA ASN A 767 36.67 1.19 -7.65
C ASN A 767 37.00 2.63 -8.08
N PRO A 768 38.08 2.86 -8.86
CA PRO A 768 38.48 4.20 -9.27
C PRO A 768 37.43 4.90 -10.17
N THR A 769 36.52 4.13 -10.77
CA THR A 769 35.42 4.65 -11.61
C THR A 769 34.22 5.15 -10.81
N THR A 770 34.18 4.93 -9.48
CA THR A 770 33.11 5.46 -8.64
C THR A 770 33.15 6.99 -8.64
N HIS A 771 32.01 7.60 -9.01
CA HIS A 771 31.89 9.06 -9.13
C HIS A 771 31.48 9.74 -7.82
N MET A 772 30.60 9.12 -7.03
CA MET A 772 30.11 9.63 -5.75
C MET A 772 29.29 8.57 -5.02
N TYR A 773 29.40 8.51 -3.70
CA TYR A 773 28.46 7.78 -2.83
C TYR A 773 27.30 8.68 -2.44
N THR A 774 26.10 8.11 -2.37
CA THR A 774 24.87 8.81 -1.97
C THR A 774 24.48 8.51 -0.53
N HIS A 775 24.83 7.33 -0.05
CA HIS A 775 24.47 6.83 1.28
C HIS A 775 25.59 5.94 1.82
N CYS A 776 25.53 5.63 3.12
CA CYS A 776 26.35 4.62 3.76
C CYS A 776 25.52 3.65 4.59
N GLU A 777 25.91 2.38 4.57
CA GLU A 777 25.31 1.37 5.42
C GLU A 777 25.60 1.69 6.90
N ILE A 778 24.60 1.52 7.77
CA ILE A 778 24.77 1.80 9.20
C ILE A 778 25.75 0.80 9.81
N HIS A 779 25.49 -0.49 9.60
CA HIS A 779 26.40 -1.57 9.98
C HIS A 779 26.05 -2.86 9.21
N PRO A 780 27.02 -3.56 8.58
CA PRO A 780 26.76 -4.76 7.78
C PRO A 780 26.04 -5.91 8.52
N SER A 781 26.17 -6.01 9.84
CA SER A 781 25.45 -7.03 10.64
C SER A 781 23.93 -6.88 10.64
N MET A 782 23.40 -5.71 10.28
CA MET A 782 21.95 -5.45 10.29
C MET A 782 21.18 -6.20 9.19
N ILE A 783 21.89 -6.81 8.22
CA ILE A 783 21.29 -7.68 7.20
C ILE A 783 20.76 -9.01 7.76
N LEU A 784 21.20 -9.40 8.97
CA LEU A 784 20.81 -10.65 9.59
C LEU A 784 19.39 -10.56 10.18
N GLY A 785 18.74 -11.72 10.33
CA GLY A 785 17.50 -11.87 11.07
C GLY A 785 17.76 -12.13 12.57
N ILE A 786 16.70 -12.26 13.35
CA ILE A 786 16.78 -12.42 14.82
C ILE A 786 17.52 -13.70 15.22
N CYS A 787 17.20 -14.84 14.58
CA CYS A 787 17.85 -16.09 14.95
C CYS A 787 19.28 -16.17 14.39
N ALA A 788 19.56 -15.46 13.30
CA ALA A 788 20.89 -15.41 12.71
C ALA A 788 21.86 -14.50 13.48
N SER A 789 21.36 -13.46 14.16
CA SER A 789 22.20 -12.54 14.93
C SER A 789 22.76 -13.15 16.22
N ILE A 790 22.12 -14.19 16.76
CA ILE A 790 22.58 -14.92 17.95
C ILE A 790 23.61 -16.03 17.64
N ILE A 791 24.07 -16.13 16.39
CA ILE A 791 25.13 -17.06 16.00
C ILE A 791 26.47 -16.34 16.11
N PRO A 792 27.40 -16.82 16.97
CA PRO A 792 28.74 -16.23 17.05
C PRO A 792 29.47 -16.32 15.71
N PHE A 793 30.16 -15.23 15.33
CA PHE A 793 30.97 -15.13 14.12
C PHE A 793 30.26 -15.70 12.88
N PRO A 794 29.05 -15.21 12.57
CA PRO A 794 28.21 -15.86 11.58
C PRO A 794 28.93 -15.93 10.23
N ASP A 795 29.63 -14.88 9.83
CA ASP A 795 30.44 -14.76 8.62
C ASP A 795 31.62 -15.74 8.49
N HIS A 796 32.15 -16.31 9.58
CA HIS A 796 33.25 -17.29 9.54
C HIS A 796 32.76 -18.73 9.30
N ASN A 797 31.44 -18.95 9.29
CA ASN A 797 30.85 -20.27 9.10
C ASN A 797 30.49 -20.54 7.63
N GLN A 798 30.58 -21.80 7.20
CA GLN A 798 30.05 -22.23 5.91
C GLN A 798 28.53 -21.97 5.86
N VAL A 799 28.03 -21.37 4.78
CA VAL A 799 26.61 -20.98 4.63
C VAL A 799 25.65 -22.15 4.86
N SER A 800 26.00 -23.36 4.39
CA SER A 800 25.19 -24.58 4.57
C SER A 800 25.08 -25.08 6.01
N GLN A 801 25.99 -24.69 6.91
CA GLN A 801 25.94 -25.04 8.33
C GLN A 801 25.09 -24.06 9.16
N ARG A 802 24.77 -22.87 8.61
CA ARG A 802 23.96 -21.86 9.29
C ARG A 802 22.47 -22.19 9.29
N ALA A 803 21.94 -22.72 8.19
CA ALA A 803 20.52 -23.04 8.05
C ALA A 803 20.03 -24.16 9.01
N PRO A 804 20.77 -25.26 9.23
CA PRO A 804 20.36 -26.31 10.18
C PRO A 804 20.35 -25.82 11.64
N ALA A 805 21.35 -25.04 12.04
CA ALA A 805 21.41 -24.45 13.40
C ALA A 805 20.27 -23.45 13.67
N LEU A 806 19.68 -22.87 12.61
CA LEU A 806 18.49 -22.02 12.68
C LEU A 806 17.19 -22.84 12.70
N GLY A 807 17.17 -23.98 12.00
CA GLY A 807 16.08 -24.94 12.02
C GLY A 807 15.90 -25.65 13.38
N GLU A 808 16.99 -25.94 14.09
CA GLU A 808 16.95 -26.54 15.44
C GLU A 808 16.43 -25.57 16.53
N LYS A 809 16.47 -24.26 16.28
CA LYS A 809 15.99 -23.22 17.20
C LYS A 809 14.52 -22.82 16.97
N GLN A 810 13.89 -23.29 15.88
CA GLN A 810 12.47 -23.06 15.54
C GLN A 810 11.63 -24.28 15.87
#